data_AF-A0A517MGJ9-F1
#
_entry.id   AF-A0A517MGJ9-F1
#
_cell.length_a   1.000
_cell.length_b   1.000
_cell.length_c   1.000
_cell.angle_alpha   90.00
_cell.angle_beta   90.00
_cell.angle_gamma   90.00
#
_symmetry.space_group_name_H-M   'P 1'
#
loop_
_entity.id
_entity.type
_entity.pdbx_description
1 polymer ?
#
loop_
_entity_poly.entity_id
_entity_poly.type
_entity_poly.pdbx_seq_one_letter_code
_entity_poly.pdbx_strand_id
1 'polypeptide(L)'
;MTYRHAFLLLVTNLLWMGTGPANSKADDSEVFEREVAPLLIKRCVECHQGKHPSGGLLLTTSAGILQGGDSGAALDKEAPGDSLLLSRVHEGEMPPEEKGQPKPLSEEETNVLERWVKGGAFWPQGRTLDLFERTNDVRGGRDLWSLQPVRRPTIPKLNGKPQSIEPQNPIDAFIGAQLKREGMTSAPTASKRVLIRRLYFDLVGLPPTQSQIAAFEQDETPQAWEKLIDELLESPQYGERWGRYWLDLVRYADTSGYERDQEKPFAWKYRDWVVNAFNTDMPYDRFILEQLAGDEIPDRTEDSVIATGFLRLGTWNDEPNDPLDYQYDRLEDLVHTTSSSFLAITVKCARCHDHKFDPVTQEDYYRMGAAFWGGPIAARERKFLGGPSPEELGVTEVLGWTDLGQTPSPLHVLMNGEREVPMYEVIPASLSMIPALDRPFQPPPETAKTTHRRLQLAQWIGNPENPLTARVFVNRLWQHHFGQGIVRTPNNFGFLADPATHPELLDWLADEFVSGGWTTKRMHKLILTSQTWRQASTHPQQEEYSVKDSGNRLWWRSERRRLDAEALRDSMLAVTGELDLRVGGPGFRPSIRAEALEGLSRKTDAWQPSSKEEQARRTLYLFSQRSLLPPMMTTFNFPDATQSCAQRDITTVPTQALVLMNNPFVHARSDRLATTILEGLSSSQAENVQNQVQQLWVSVYGRAPTTDEIEIATKHLSVQRHHFDSLSEAKEDSSIASSPAGLALASLAHVLLNSNEFVYVD
;
A
#
# COMPACT_ATOMS: atom_id res chain seq x y z
N MET A 1 -5.13 -19.89 -66.21
CA MET A 1 -4.73 -21.23 -66.71
C MET A 1 -4.98 -22.22 -65.56
N THR A 2 -6.16 -22.84 -65.42
CA THR A 2 -6.51 -24.19 -65.96
C THR A 2 -5.36 -25.18 -65.75
N TYR A 3 -5.49 -26.23 -64.91
CA TYR A 3 -6.35 -27.39 -65.17
C TYR A 3 -6.77 -28.16 -63.91
N ARG A 4 -8.04 -28.58 -63.90
CA ARG A 4 -8.64 -29.74 -63.20
C ARG A 4 -8.13 -31.06 -63.80
N HIS A 5 -8.30 -32.19 -63.08
CA HIS A 5 -8.77 -33.55 -63.45
C HIS A 5 -8.29 -34.50 -62.31
N ALA A 6 -9.12 -34.96 -61.37
CA ALA A 6 -10.12 -36.03 -61.43
C ALA A 6 -9.56 -37.41 -61.84
N PHE A 7 -9.42 -38.34 -60.88
CA PHE A 7 -9.60 -39.77 -61.11
C PHE A 7 -10.18 -40.47 -59.87
N LEU A 8 -11.18 -41.30 -60.13
CA LEU A 8 -12.08 -41.99 -59.21
C LEU A 8 -11.65 -43.47 -59.09
N LEU A 9 -11.87 -44.05 -57.89
CA LEU A 9 -12.11 -45.46 -57.57
C LEU A 9 -11.02 -46.51 -57.86
N LEU A 10 -10.50 -47.11 -56.78
CA LEU A 10 -10.54 -48.57 -56.65
C LEU A 10 -10.81 -48.97 -55.20
N VAL A 11 -11.94 -49.64 -55.03
CA VAL A 11 -12.39 -50.30 -53.80
C VAL A 11 -11.64 -51.62 -53.69
N THR A 12 -10.86 -51.79 -52.63
CA THR A 12 -10.45 -53.11 -52.14
C THR A 12 -10.70 -53.19 -50.64
N ASN A 13 -11.80 -53.86 -50.30
CA ASN A 13 -12.05 -54.43 -48.98
C ASN A 13 -10.92 -55.43 -48.67
N LEU A 14 -10.05 -55.09 -47.72
CA LEU A 14 -9.34 -56.10 -46.94
C LEU A 14 -9.70 -55.90 -45.46
N LEU A 15 -10.46 -56.86 -44.95
CA LEU A 15 -10.57 -57.12 -43.52
C LEU A 15 -9.17 -57.29 -42.95
N TRP A 16 -8.78 -56.39 -42.05
CA TRP A 16 -7.78 -56.69 -41.04
C TRP A 16 -8.39 -56.39 -39.67
N MET A 17 -8.85 -57.47 -39.03
CA MET A 17 -9.03 -57.51 -37.59
C MET A 17 -7.67 -57.25 -36.95
N GLY A 18 -7.60 -56.18 -36.17
CA GLY A 18 -6.43 -55.76 -35.43
C GLY A 18 -6.83 -54.70 -34.40
N THR A 19 -7.74 -55.07 -33.50
CA THR A 19 -8.00 -54.32 -32.27
C THR A 19 -6.78 -54.42 -31.36
N GLY A 20 -6.12 -53.29 -31.12
CA GLY A 20 -5.20 -53.10 -30.00
C GLY A 20 -5.58 -51.82 -29.26
N PRO A 21 -5.92 -51.86 -27.95
CA PRO A 21 -6.23 -50.68 -27.18
C PRO A 21 -4.92 -50.05 -26.71
N ALA A 22 -4.44 -49.05 -27.41
CA ALA A 22 -3.30 -48.25 -27.00
C ALA A 22 -3.66 -46.77 -27.03
N ASN A 23 -4.60 -46.37 -26.17
CA ASN A 23 -4.80 -44.96 -25.81
C ASN A 23 -5.53 -44.72 -24.47
N SER A 24 -5.97 -45.76 -23.73
CA SER A 24 -6.83 -45.57 -22.55
C SER A 24 -6.13 -44.86 -21.38
N LYS A 25 -4.87 -45.21 -21.06
CA LYS A 25 -4.19 -44.62 -19.88
C LYS A 25 -3.85 -43.13 -20.04
N ALA A 26 -3.60 -42.67 -21.26
CA ALA A 26 -3.35 -41.26 -21.52
C ALA A 26 -4.66 -40.46 -21.42
N ASP A 27 -5.75 -41.03 -21.93
CA ASP A 27 -7.11 -40.49 -21.83
C ASP A 27 -7.59 -40.43 -20.36
N ASP A 28 -7.39 -41.51 -19.59
CA ASP A 28 -7.71 -41.58 -18.16
C ASP A 28 -6.92 -40.55 -17.33
N SER A 29 -5.65 -40.30 -17.68
CA SER A 29 -4.83 -39.27 -17.04
C SER A 29 -5.29 -37.86 -17.37
N GLU A 30 -5.69 -37.60 -18.62
CA GLU A 30 -6.23 -36.30 -19.02
C GLU A 30 -7.57 -36.02 -18.32
N VAL A 31 -8.46 -37.02 -18.27
CA VAL A 31 -9.73 -36.93 -17.54
C VAL A 31 -9.50 -36.69 -16.04
N PHE A 32 -8.55 -37.39 -15.43
CA PHE A 32 -8.21 -37.16 -14.02
C PHE A 32 -7.76 -35.71 -13.78
N GLU A 33 -6.83 -35.20 -14.58
CA GLU A 33 -6.28 -33.84 -14.41
C GLU A 33 -7.28 -32.73 -14.73
N ARG A 34 -8.24 -33.00 -15.63
CA ARG A 34 -9.25 -32.02 -16.07
C ARG A 34 -10.48 -32.00 -15.16
N GLU A 35 -10.92 -33.15 -14.66
CA GLU A 35 -12.21 -33.29 -13.97
C GLU A 35 -12.06 -33.71 -12.51
N VAL A 36 -11.26 -34.74 -12.23
CA VAL A 36 -11.20 -35.37 -10.89
C VAL A 36 -10.32 -34.60 -9.92
N ALA A 37 -9.08 -34.28 -10.32
CA ALA A 37 -8.14 -33.56 -9.47
C ALA A 37 -8.70 -32.20 -9.02
N PRO A 38 -9.28 -31.35 -9.91
CA PRO A 38 -9.89 -30.09 -9.48
C PRO A 38 -11.02 -30.28 -8.47
N LEU A 39 -11.86 -31.32 -8.64
CA LEU A 39 -12.94 -31.64 -7.70
C LEU A 39 -12.39 -32.02 -6.33
N LEU A 40 -11.44 -32.96 -6.28
CA LEU A 40 -10.84 -33.42 -5.02
C LEU A 40 -10.12 -32.28 -4.31
N ILE A 41 -9.36 -31.46 -5.03
CA ILE A 41 -8.65 -30.29 -4.46
C ILE A 41 -9.64 -29.29 -3.86
N LYS A 42 -10.73 -29.01 -4.57
CA LYS A 42 -11.75 -28.05 -4.15
C LYS A 42 -12.55 -28.53 -2.93
N ARG A 43 -12.96 -29.80 -2.92
CA ARG A 43 -13.98 -30.31 -1.98
C ARG A 43 -13.42 -31.18 -0.86
N CYS A 44 -12.25 -31.80 -1.05
CA CYS A 44 -11.79 -32.89 -0.19
C CYS A 44 -10.40 -32.64 0.42
N VAL A 45 -9.44 -32.14 -0.37
CA VAL A 45 -8.03 -32.07 0.03
C VAL A 45 -7.79 -31.17 1.24
N GLU A 46 -8.59 -30.11 1.43
CA GLU A 46 -8.46 -29.20 2.59
C GLU A 46 -8.46 -29.96 3.94
N CYS A 47 -9.32 -30.97 4.09
CA CYS A 47 -9.42 -31.78 5.30
C CYS A 47 -8.68 -33.12 5.20
N HIS A 48 -8.50 -33.65 3.99
CA HIS A 48 -7.95 -34.99 3.74
C HIS A 48 -6.52 -34.95 3.21
N GLN A 49 -5.67 -34.13 3.84
CA GLN A 49 -4.25 -33.97 3.51
C GLN A 49 -3.35 -33.93 4.75
N GLY A 50 -2.04 -33.86 4.51
CA GLY A 50 -1.06 -33.64 5.57
C GLY A 50 -0.85 -34.86 6.49
N LYS A 51 -0.28 -34.60 7.67
CA LYS A 51 0.09 -35.65 8.64
C LYS A 51 -1.07 -36.09 9.54
N HIS A 52 -2.11 -35.26 9.66
CA HIS A 52 -3.28 -35.50 10.51
C HIS A 52 -4.58 -35.28 9.73
N PRO A 53 -4.84 -36.05 8.66
CA PRO A 53 -6.06 -35.89 7.86
C PRO A 53 -7.31 -36.27 8.67
N SER A 54 -8.43 -35.57 8.42
CA SER A 54 -9.71 -35.86 9.05
C SER A 54 -10.15 -37.31 8.81
N GLY A 55 -10.50 -38.01 9.89
CA GLY A 55 -10.90 -39.43 9.85
C GLY A 55 -9.81 -40.36 9.31
N GLY A 56 -8.53 -39.97 9.38
CA GLY A 56 -7.39 -40.78 8.93
C GLY A 56 -7.28 -40.96 7.41
N LEU A 57 -8.19 -40.38 6.62
CA LEU A 57 -8.27 -40.58 5.17
C LEU A 57 -7.44 -39.56 4.40
N LEU A 58 -6.47 -40.03 3.61
CA LEU A 58 -5.61 -39.19 2.78
C LEU A 58 -6.04 -39.21 1.31
N LEU A 59 -6.50 -38.07 0.78
CA LEU A 59 -7.00 -37.90 -0.60
C LEU A 59 -6.03 -37.13 -1.51
N THR A 60 -4.75 -37.11 -1.17
CA THR A 60 -3.71 -36.47 -1.99
C THR A 60 -2.91 -37.45 -2.82
N THR A 61 -3.00 -38.76 -2.58
CA THR A 61 -2.23 -39.77 -3.31
C THR A 61 -3.04 -41.04 -3.55
N SER A 62 -2.67 -41.80 -4.57
CA SER A 62 -3.24 -43.14 -4.85
C SER A 62 -3.09 -44.09 -3.65
N ALA A 63 -1.93 -44.08 -2.98
CA ALA A 63 -1.69 -44.94 -1.83
C ALA A 63 -2.60 -44.57 -0.63
N GLY A 64 -2.81 -43.27 -0.41
CA GLY A 64 -3.66 -42.77 0.68
C GLY A 64 -5.11 -43.21 0.55
N ILE A 65 -5.72 -43.01 -0.63
CA ILE A 65 -7.13 -43.39 -0.83
C ILE A 65 -7.33 -44.91 -0.78
N LEU A 66 -6.35 -45.69 -1.23
CA LEU A 66 -6.39 -47.16 -1.16
C LEU A 66 -6.18 -47.72 0.25
N GLN A 67 -5.47 -46.99 1.12
CA GLN A 67 -5.30 -47.35 2.52
C GLN A 67 -6.62 -47.21 3.30
N GLY A 68 -7.48 -46.25 2.91
CA GLY A 68 -8.72 -45.93 3.62
C GLY A 68 -8.48 -45.02 4.84
N GLY A 69 -9.50 -44.88 5.68
CA GLY A 69 -9.45 -44.09 6.91
C GLY A 69 -9.92 -44.87 8.13
N ASP A 70 -10.19 -44.17 9.23
CA ASP A 70 -10.61 -44.76 10.51
C ASP A 70 -11.93 -45.54 10.43
N SER A 71 -12.77 -45.20 9.43
CA SER A 71 -14.03 -45.89 9.14
C SER A 71 -13.89 -47.08 8.17
N GLY A 72 -12.66 -47.45 7.77
CA GLY A 72 -12.37 -48.55 6.84
C GLY A 72 -11.97 -48.09 5.44
N ALA A 73 -12.07 -49.00 4.46
CA ALA A 73 -11.69 -48.72 3.07
C ALA A 73 -12.60 -47.66 2.45
N ALA A 74 -12.00 -46.65 1.81
CA ALA A 74 -12.75 -45.59 1.13
C ALA A 74 -13.34 -46.05 -0.21
N LEU A 75 -12.68 -47.02 -0.86
CA LEU A 75 -13.04 -47.59 -2.16
C LEU A 75 -13.30 -49.09 -2.03
N ASP A 76 -14.42 -49.55 -2.59
CA ASP A 76 -14.68 -50.97 -2.78
C ASP A 76 -14.29 -51.37 -4.21
N LYS A 77 -13.36 -52.32 -4.35
CA LYS A 77 -12.87 -52.78 -5.66
C LYS A 77 -13.80 -53.79 -6.32
N GLU A 78 -14.62 -54.49 -5.55
CA GLU A 78 -15.55 -55.51 -6.04
C GLU A 78 -16.90 -54.88 -6.39
N ALA A 79 -17.32 -53.88 -5.62
CA ALA A 79 -18.55 -53.11 -5.84
C ALA A 79 -18.29 -51.58 -5.78
N PRO A 80 -17.66 -50.96 -6.79
CA PRO A 80 -17.30 -49.54 -6.75
C PRO A 80 -18.45 -48.57 -6.45
N GLY A 81 -19.68 -48.90 -6.84
CA GLY A 81 -20.87 -48.11 -6.54
C GLY A 81 -21.24 -48.05 -5.06
N ASP A 82 -20.80 -49.02 -4.26
CA ASP A 82 -21.06 -49.13 -2.83
C ASP A 82 -19.87 -48.60 -1.99
N SER A 83 -18.91 -47.94 -2.63
CA SER A 83 -17.75 -47.35 -1.97
C SER A 83 -18.16 -46.35 -0.89
N LEU A 84 -17.56 -46.46 0.30
CA LEU A 84 -17.83 -45.58 1.44
C LEU A 84 -17.66 -44.09 1.10
N LEU A 85 -16.70 -43.76 0.21
CA LEU A 85 -16.52 -42.39 -0.27
C LEU A 85 -17.80 -41.84 -0.94
N LEU A 86 -18.47 -42.62 -1.78
CA LEU A 86 -19.69 -42.21 -2.47
C LEU A 86 -20.87 -42.14 -1.49
N SER A 87 -20.99 -43.11 -0.58
CA SER A 87 -22.10 -43.12 0.38
C SER A 87 -22.12 -41.86 1.25
N ARG A 88 -20.95 -41.46 1.78
CA ARG A 88 -20.80 -40.25 2.61
C ARG A 88 -21.14 -38.97 1.86
N VAL A 89 -20.83 -38.91 0.56
CA VAL A 89 -21.19 -37.77 -0.30
C VAL A 89 -22.70 -37.75 -0.58
N HIS A 90 -23.32 -38.90 -0.88
CA HIS A 90 -24.75 -39.00 -1.12
C HIS A 90 -25.61 -38.72 0.12
N GLU A 91 -25.12 -39.11 1.30
CA GLU A 91 -25.75 -38.84 2.60
C GLU A 91 -25.59 -37.38 3.03
N GLY A 92 -24.79 -36.58 2.29
CA GLY A 92 -24.54 -35.18 2.61
C GLY A 92 -23.62 -34.97 3.81
N GLU A 93 -22.95 -36.01 4.28
CA GLU A 93 -21.97 -35.92 5.38
C GLU A 93 -20.67 -35.27 4.93
N MET A 94 -20.34 -35.38 3.63
CA MET A 94 -19.12 -34.83 3.03
C MET A 94 -19.43 -34.01 1.77
N PRO A 95 -18.90 -32.78 1.65
CA PRO A 95 -18.13 -32.02 2.64
C PRO A 95 -18.97 -31.63 3.88
N PRO A 96 -18.34 -31.44 5.05
CA PRO A 96 -19.05 -31.06 6.27
C PRO A 96 -19.69 -29.67 6.15
N GLU A 97 -20.71 -29.43 6.99
CA GLU A 97 -21.39 -28.12 7.05
C GLU A 97 -20.41 -26.99 7.45
N GLU A 98 -20.49 -25.84 6.76
CA GLU A 98 -19.78 -24.62 7.21
C GLU A 98 -20.80 -23.71 7.90
N LYS A 99 -20.55 -23.37 9.18
CA LYS A 99 -21.45 -22.50 9.99
C LYS A 99 -22.90 -23.00 10.03
N GLY A 100 -23.09 -24.33 10.08
CA GLY A 100 -24.41 -24.97 10.12
C GLY A 100 -25.19 -24.90 8.79
N GLN A 101 -24.50 -24.61 7.68
CA GLN A 101 -25.08 -24.68 6.34
C GLN A 101 -24.47 -25.85 5.56
N PRO A 102 -25.29 -26.76 5.01
CA PRO A 102 -24.80 -27.88 4.22
C PRO A 102 -24.18 -27.40 2.92
N LYS A 103 -23.10 -28.07 2.48
CA LYS A 103 -22.35 -27.77 1.26
C LYS A 103 -22.23 -28.99 0.35
N PRO A 104 -23.36 -29.55 -0.12
CA PRO A 104 -23.31 -30.72 -0.99
C PRO A 104 -22.55 -30.39 -2.29
N LEU A 105 -21.95 -31.43 -2.88
CA LEU A 105 -21.46 -31.34 -4.26
C LEU A 105 -22.63 -31.01 -5.20
N SER A 106 -22.34 -30.27 -6.27
CA SER A 106 -23.30 -30.12 -7.35
C SER A 106 -23.58 -31.48 -8.02
N GLU A 107 -24.69 -31.59 -8.76
CA GLU A 107 -24.99 -32.80 -9.52
C GLU A 107 -23.86 -33.16 -10.50
N GLU A 108 -23.24 -32.16 -11.13
CA GLU A 108 -22.08 -32.35 -12.01
C GLU A 108 -20.85 -32.87 -11.25
N GLU A 109 -20.53 -32.29 -10.09
CA GLU A 109 -19.41 -32.72 -9.25
C GLU A 109 -19.62 -34.16 -8.75
N THR A 110 -20.83 -34.49 -8.30
CA THR A 110 -21.21 -35.85 -7.89
C THR A 110 -21.08 -36.84 -9.04
N ASN A 111 -21.53 -36.48 -10.24
CA ASN A 111 -21.41 -37.32 -11.43
C ASN A 111 -19.94 -37.54 -11.86
N VAL A 112 -19.07 -36.55 -11.69
CA VAL A 112 -17.61 -36.71 -11.91
C VAL A 112 -17.04 -37.73 -10.92
N LEU A 113 -17.35 -37.56 -9.62
CA LEU A 113 -16.86 -38.45 -8.56
C LEU A 113 -17.34 -39.89 -8.78
N GLU A 114 -18.63 -40.08 -9.07
CA GLU A 114 -19.22 -41.39 -9.34
C GLU A 114 -18.58 -42.08 -10.55
N ARG A 115 -18.44 -41.37 -11.68
CA ARG A 115 -17.81 -41.93 -12.88
C ARG A 115 -16.38 -42.34 -12.60
N TRP A 116 -15.63 -41.51 -11.89
CA TRP A 116 -14.24 -41.80 -11.54
C TRP A 116 -14.13 -43.04 -10.64
N VAL A 117 -14.92 -43.12 -9.56
CA VAL A 117 -14.92 -44.28 -8.65
C VAL A 117 -15.38 -45.54 -9.37
N LYS A 118 -16.49 -45.50 -10.12
CA LYS A 118 -17.00 -46.64 -10.91
C LYS A 118 -16.03 -47.07 -12.02
N GLY A 119 -15.23 -46.15 -12.55
CA GLY A 119 -14.15 -46.41 -13.50
C GLY A 119 -12.88 -47.02 -12.87
N GLY A 120 -12.90 -47.37 -11.57
CA GLY A 120 -11.77 -47.97 -10.86
C GLY A 120 -10.87 -46.96 -10.16
N ALA A 121 -11.32 -45.71 -9.99
CA ALA A 121 -10.61 -44.62 -9.33
C ALA A 121 -9.17 -44.44 -9.85
N PHE A 122 -9.02 -44.40 -11.18
CA PHE A 122 -7.71 -44.23 -11.81
C PHE A 122 -6.97 -43.02 -11.23
N TRP A 123 -5.69 -43.22 -10.91
CA TRP A 123 -4.82 -42.19 -10.36
C TRP A 123 -3.48 -42.22 -11.10
N PRO A 124 -3.02 -41.10 -11.69
CA PRO A 124 -1.76 -41.08 -12.43
C PRO A 124 -0.56 -41.47 -11.55
N GLN A 125 0.34 -42.30 -12.08
CA GLN A 125 1.48 -42.80 -11.30
C GLN A 125 2.34 -41.66 -10.77
N GLY A 126 2.60 -41.63 -9.46
CA GLY A 126 3.44 -40.62 -8.80
C GLY A 126 2.77 -39.25 -8.64
N ARG A 127 1.50 -39.10 -9.00
CA ARG A 127 0.76 -37.86 -8.82
C ARG A 127 0.40 -37.65 -7.35
N THR A 128 0.77 -36.50 -6.81
CA THR A 128 0.33 -36.03 -5.49
C THR A 128 -0.46 -34.74 -5.68
N LEU A 129 -1.71 -34.69 -5.24
CA LEU A 129 -2.50 -33.45 -5.25
C LEU A 129 -1.99 -32.50 -4.17
N ASP A 130 -1.88 -31.23 -4.53
CA ASP A 130 -1.55 -30.13 -3.62
C ASP A 130 -2.75 -29.18 -3.57
N LEU A 131 -3.15 -28.76 -2.36
CA LEU A 131 -4.25 -27.83 -2.15
C LEU A 131 -4.11 -26.54 -2.96
N PHE A 132 -2.88 -26.10 -3.17
CA PHE A 132 -2.52 -24.80 -3.74
C PHE A 132 -1.94 -24.91 -5.15
N GLU A 133 -2.08 -26.03 -5.85
CA GLU A 133 -1.53 -26.16 -7.21
C GLU A 133 -2.27 -25.33 -8.27
N ARG A 134 -3.58 -25.08 -8.09
CA ARG A 134 -4.44 -24.38 -9.06
C ARG A 134 -5.49 -23.50 -8.38
N THR A 135 -5.79 -22.38 -9.01
CA THR A 135 -6.81 -21.42 -8.60
C THR A 135 -8.19 -21.95 -8.99
N ASN A 136 -9.14 -21.79 -8.09
CA ASN A 136 -10.55 -22.15 -8.31
C ASN A 136 -11.46 -21.02 -7.80
N ASP A 137 -12.76 -21.26 -7.74
CA ASP A 137 -13.78 -20.29 -7.32
C ASP A 137 -13.80 -19.99 -5.81
N VAL A 138 -13.07 -20.77 -4.99
CA VAL A 138 -13.03 -20.59 -3.53
C VAL A 138 -11.65 -20.18 -3.00
N ARG A 139 -10.57 -20.42 -3.74
CA ARG A 139 -9.19 -20.08 -3.34
C ARG A 139 -8.24 -19.89 -4.53
N GLY A 140 -7.18 -19.11 -4.29
CA GLY A 140 -6.03 -18.96 -5.17
C GLY A 140 -5.04 -20.11 -5.02
N GLY A 141 -4.53 -20.58 -6.15
CA GLY A 141 -3.37 -21.46 -6.23
C GLY A 141 -2.10 -20.70 -6.61
N ARG A 142 -0.99 -21.42 -6.76
CA ARG A 142 0.29 -20.85 -7.23
C ARG A 142 0.28 -20.43 -8.69
N ASP A 143 -0.80 -20.72 -9.42
CA ASP A 143 -1.13 -20.20 -10.75
C ASP A 143 -1.85 -18.84 -10.72
N LEU A 144 -2.11 -18.27 -9.52
CA LEU A 144 -2.71 -16.96 -9.37
C LEU A 144 -1.89 -15.91 -10.14
N TRP A 145 -2.59 -15.01 -10.84
CA TRP A 145 -1.99 -14.04 -11.76
C TRP A 145 -0.86 -13.21 -11.12
N SER A 146 -1.01 -12.82 -9.85
CA SER A 146 -0.05 -11.98 -9.12
C SER A 146 1.21 -12.74 -8.71
N LEU A 147 1.14 -14.07 -8.64
CA LEU A 147 2.26 -14.97 -8.36
C LEU A 147 2.97 -15.46 -9.63
N GLN A 148 2.43 -15.13 -10.81
CA GLN A 148 3.10 -15.46 -12.07
C GLN A 148 4.27 -14.51 -12.33
N PRO A 149 5.39 -15.00 -12.90
CA PRO A 149 6.51 -14.16 -13.28
C PRO A 149 6.06 -12.95 -14.11
N VAL A 150 6.62 -11.78 -13.81
CA VAL A 150 6.38 -10.56 -14.60
C VAL A 150 6.87 -10.78 -16.02
N ARG A 151 6.02 -10.51 -17.00
CA ARG A 151 6.38 -10.58 -18.43
C ARG A 151 6.12 -9.24 -19.07
N ARG A 152 7.16 -8.60 -19.63
CA ARG A 152 7.02 -7.29 -20.29
C ARG A 152 6.07 -7.39 -21.51
N PRO A 153 4.87 -6.80 -21.46
CA PRO A 153 3.94 -6.87 -22.57
C PRO A 153 4.35 -5.95 -23.71
N THR A 154 3.87 -6.24 -24.92
CA THR A 154 4.07 -5.35 -26.07
C THR A 154 3.21 -4.11 -25.94
N ILE A 155 3.80 -2.93 -26.12
CA ILE A 155 3.07 -1.66 -26.07
C ILE A 155 2.01 -1.62 -27.19
N PRO A 156 0.73 -1.35 -26.87
CA PRO A 156 -0.34 -1.31 -27.87
C PRO A 156 -0.11 -0.24 -28.95
N LYS A 157 -0.49 -0.54 -30.20
CA LYS A 157 -0.44 0.42 -31.30
C LYS A 157 -1.77 1.17 -31.41
N LEU A 158 -1.76 2.49 -31.16
CA LEU A 158 -2.93 3.33 -31.40
C LEU A 158 -2.94 3.81 -32.87
N ASN A 159 -3.76 3.19 -33.72
CA ASN A 159 -3.92 3.61 -35.12
C ASN A 159 -4.50 5.04 -35.19
N GLY A 160 -3.81 5.98 -35.87
CA GLY A 160 -4.39 7.30 -36.21
C GLY A 160 -3.47 8.53 -36.17
N LYS A 161 -2.20 8.41 -35.77
CA LYS A 161 -1.20 9.50 -35.90
C LYS A 161 0.04 9.00 -36.64
N PRO A 162 0.61 9.78 -37.60
CA PRO A 162 1.93 9.46 -38.16
C PRO A 162 2.97 9.38 -37.04
N GLN A 163 3.89 8.43 -37.16
CA GLN A 163 4.94 8.09 -36.19
C GLN A 163 6.05 9.15 -36.07
N SER A 164 5.72 10.42 -36.35
CA SER A 164 6.64 11.55 -36.32
C SER A 164 6.09 12.59 -35.34
N ILE A 165 6.89 12.87 -34.30
CA ILE A 165 6.69 13.77 -33.16
C ILE A 165 6.30 12.98 -31.88
N GLU A 166 7.35 12.69 -31.10
CA GLU A 166 7.45 12.02 -29.79
C GLU A 166 7.22 10.49 -29.73
N PRO A 167 8.10 9.72 -29.06
CA PRO A 167 7.79 8.34 -28.71
C PRO A 167 6.58 8.34 -27.78
N GLN A 168 5.49 7.75 -28.23
CA GLN A 168 4.24 7.61 -27.48
C GLN A 168 4.52 7.09 -26.06
N ASN A 169 4.12 7.84 -25.02
CA ASN A 169 4.27 7.39 -23.64
C ASN A 169 3.53 6.03 -23.49
N PRO A 170 4.20 4.96 -23.00
CA PRO A 170 3.61 3.63 -22.91
C PRO A 170 2.34 3.59 -22.06
N ILE A 171 2.26 4.41 -21.00
CA ILE A 171 1.05 4.52 -20.16
C ILE A 171 -0.15 4.91 -21.03
N ASP A 172 0.00 5.97 -21.84
CA ASP A 172 -1.07 6.47 -22.70
C ASP A 172 -1.47 5.46 -23.77
N ALA A 173 -0.53 4.62 -24.22
CA ALA A 173 -0.83 3.54 -25.16
C ALA A 173 -1.73 2.45 -24.54
N PHE A 174 -1.42 1.99 -23.32
CA PHE A 174 -2.24 0.99 -22.62
C PHE A 174 -3.62 1.54 -22.23
N ILE A 175 -3.66 2.74 -21.64
CA ILE A 175 -4.91 3.40 -21.23
C ILE A 175 -5.76 3.72 -22.46
N GLY A 176 -5.17 4.32 -23.49
CA GLY A 176 -5.88 4.65 -24.72
C GLY A 176 -6.42 3.42 -25.48
N ALA A 177 -5.71 2.29 -25.43
CA ALA A 177 -6.19 1.05 -26.02
C ALA A 177 -7.42 0.51 -25.28
N GLN A 178 -7.43 0.59 -23.94
CA GLN A 178 -8.60 0.20 -23.14
C GLN A 178 -9.79 1.13 -23.40
N LEU A 179 -9.59 2.45 -23.33
CA LEU A 179 -10.66 3.43 -23.58
C LEU A 179 -11.27 3.25 -24.97
N LYS A 180 -10.44 3.01 -25.99
CA LYS A 180 -10.92 2.75 -27.35
C LYS A 180 -11.79 1.48 -27.43
N ARG A 181 -11.47 0.41 -26.69
CA ARG A 181 -12.30 -0.81 -26.65
C ARG A 181 -13.68 -0.52 -26.05
N GLU A 182 -13.74 0.37 -25.06
CA GLU A 182 -14.99 0.77 -24.39
C GLU A 182 -15.73 1.92 -25.09
N GLY A 183 -15.24 2.38 -26.25
CA GLY A 183 -15.81 3.51 -26.98
C GLY A 183 -15.73 4.84 -26.22
N MET A 184 -14.71 4.98 -25.37
CA MET A 184 -14.45 6.16 -24.55
C MET A 184 -13.18 6.89 -25.00
N THR A 185 -12.99 8.09 -24.46
CA THR A 185 -11.82 8.96 -24.71
C THR A 185 -11.31 9.53 -23.39
N SER A 186 -10.05 9.92 -23.37
CA SER A 186 -9.46 10.66 -22.24
C SER A 186 -10.02 12.08 -22.17
N ALA A 187 -10.07 12.62 -20.95
CA ALA A 187 -10.36 14.03 -20.70
C ALA A 187 -9.30 14.92 -21.37
N PRO A 188 -9.66 16.18 -21.72
CA PRO A 188 -8.68 17.12 -22.23
C PRO A 188 -7.57 17.35 -21.19
N THR A 189 -6.40 17.79 -21.66
CA THR A 189 -5.31 18.20 -20.76
C THR A 189 -5.77 19.34 -19.86
N ALA A 190 -5.42 19.26 -18.58
CA ALA A 190 -5.70 20.33 -17.62
C ALA A 190 -4.94 21.62 -17.98
N SER A 191 -5.42 22.77 -17.48
CA SER A 191 -4.72 24.05 -17.69
C SER A 191 -3.33 24.03 -17.04
N LYS A 192 -2.39 24.86 -17.55
CA LYS A 192 -1.05 24.99 -16.96
C LYS A 192 -1.09 25.23 -15.44
N ARG A 193 -2.05 26.05 -14.97
CA ARG A 193 -2.24 26.36 -13.55
C ARG A 193 -2.63 25.15 -12.71
N VAL A 194 -3.57 24.35 -13.19
CA VAL A 194 -3.97 23.10 -12.51
C VAL A 194 -2.80 22.12 -12.51
N LEU A 195 -2.09 22.00 -13.64
CA LEU A 195 -0.95 21.09 -13.74
C LEU A 195 0.19 21.44 -12.78
N ILE A 196 0.61 22.70 -12.69
CA ILE A 196 1.67 23.09 -11.73
C ILE A 196 1.21 22.87 -10.29
N ARG A 197 -0.02 23.27 -9.94
CA ARG A 197 -0.54 23.06 -8.58
C ARG A 197 -0.57 21.58 -8.21
N ARG A 198 -1.09 20.74 -9.10
CA ARG A 198 -1.14 19.28 -8.91
C ARG A 198 0.26 18.68 -8.77
N LEU A 199 1.20 19.09 -9.63
CA LEU A 199 2.57 18.58 -9.61
C LEU A 199 3.28 18.90 -8.29
N TYR A 200 3.13 20.12 -7.79
CA TYR A 200 3.70 20.55 -6.52
C TYR A 200 3.13 19.76 -5.33
N PHE A 201 1.81 19.56 -5.27
CA PHE A 201 1.22 18.72 -4.22
C PHE A 201 1.59 17.23 -4.34
N ASP A 202 1.75 16.72 -5.55
CA ASP A 202 2.15 15.32 -5.76
C ASP A 202 3.60 15.05 -5.41
N LEU A 203 4.51 15.92 -5.86
CA LEU A 203 5.94 15.70 -5.66
C LEU A 203 6.46 16.20 -4.32
N VAL A 204 6.00 17.36 -3.83
CA VAL A 204 6.56 18.00 -2.61
C VAL A 204 5.53 18.23 -1.50
N GLY A 205 4.23 18.12 -1.80
CA GLY A 205 3.14 18.26 -0.82
C GLY A 205 2.89 19.69 -0.35
N LEU A 206 3.37 20.68 -1.11
CA LEU A 206 3.25 22.11 -0.82
C LEU A 206 2.61 22.83 -2.01
N PRO A 207 1.97 23.98 -1.84
CA PRO A 207 1.51 24.80 -2.97
C PRO A 207 2.71 25.48 -3.67
N PRO A 208 2.64 25.70 -5.00
CA PRO A 208 3.63 26.54 -5.70
C PRO A 208 3.49 28.01 -5.29
N THR A 209 4.59 28.75 -5.29
CA THR A 209 4.56 30.20 -5.10
C THR A 209 4.04 30.92 -6.34
N GLN A 210 3.59 32.16 -6.20
CA GLN A 210 3.12 32.96 -7.35
C GLN A 210 4.20 33.14 -8.42
N SER A 211 5.46 33.33 -8.03
CA SER A 211 6.56 33.48 -8.99
C SER A 211 6.81 32.20 -9.76
N GLN A 212 6.68 31.04 -9.13
CA GLN A 212 6.79 29.73 -9.78
C GLN A 212 5.65 29.49 -10.77
N ILE A 213 4.41 29.83 -10.39
CA ILE A 213 3.25 29.77 -11.29
C ILE A 213 3.46 30.67 -12.51
N ALA A 214 3.83 31.93 -12.29
CA ALA A 214 4.03 32.89 -13.37
C ALA A 214 5.16 32.45 -14.32
N ALA A 215 6.28 31.96 -13.78
CA ALA A 215 7.40 31.46 -14.57
C ALA A 215 6.99 30.28 -15.47
N PHE A 216 6.27 29.30 -14.93
CA PHE A 216 5.81 28.14 -15.71
C PHE A 216 4.72 28.49 -16.74
N GLU A 217 3.80 29.40 -16.39
CA GLU A 217 2.76 29.85 -17.33
C GLU A 217 3.38 30.56 -18.55
N GLN A 218 4.42 31.36 -18.33
CA GLN A 218 5.14 32.12 -19.36
C GLN A 218 6.16 31.28 -20.15
N ASP A 219 6.60 30.14 -19.62
CA ASP A 219 7.54 29.26 -20.33
C ASP A 219 6.82 28.47 -21.45
N GLU A 220 7.06 28.87 -22.70
CA GLU A 220 6.52 28.22 -23.90
C GLU A 220 7.49 27.18 -24.50
N THR A 221 8.62 26.90 -23.86
CA THR A 221 9.57 25.91 -24.36
C THR A 221 8.97 24.50 -24.32
N PRO A 222 9.28 23.62 -25.29
CA PRO A 222 8.77 22.24 -25.30
C PRO A 222 9.16 21.44 -24.05
N GLN A 223 10.28 21.79 -23.41
CA GLN A 223 10.82 21.11 -22.23
C GLN A 223 10.36 21.71 -20.89
N ALA A 224 9.56 22.79 -20.89
CA ALA A 224 9.15 23.49 -19.67
C ALA A 224 8.55 22.54 -18.61
N TRP A 225 7.73 21.58 -19.05
CA TRP A 225 7.09 20.59 -18.18
C TRP A 225 8.09 19.60 -17.58
N GLU A 226 8.96 19.02 -18.40
CA GLU A 226 9.96 18.05 -17.94
C GLU A 226 10.98 18.68 -17.02
N LYS A 227 11.41 19.91 -17.32
CA LYS A 227 12.31 20.68 -16.48
C LYS A 227 11.72 20.91 -15.09
N LEU A 228 10.45 21.30 -15.01
CA LEU A 228 9.78 21.51 -13.73
C LEU A 228 9.65 20.20 -12.92
N ILE A 229 9.38 19.08 -13.59
CA ILE A 229 9.38 17.76 -12.94
C ILE A 229 10.77 17.46 -12.35
N ASP A 230 11.83 17.64 -13.14
CA ASP A 230 13.20 17.38 -12.71
C ASP A 230 13.59 18.26 -11.51
N GLU A 231 13.29 19.56 -11.56
CA GLU A 231 13.53 20.50 -10.46
C GLU A 231 12.84 20.06 -9.15
N LEU A 232 11.58 19.60 -9.24
CA LEU A 232 10.84 19.15 -8.05
C LEU A 232 11.32 17.79 -7.53
N LEU A 233 11.75 16.88 -8.41
CA LEU A 233 12.35 15.60 -8.02
C LEU A 233 13.74 15.78 -7.38
N GLU A 234 14.45 16.86 -7.69
CA GLU A 234 15.71 17.24 -7.04
C GLU A 234 15.51 18.01 -5.71
N SER A 235 14.31 18.55 -5.47
CA SER A 235 13.98 19.29 -4.24
C SER A 235 14.07 18.38 -3.00
N PRO A 236 14.66 18.83 -1.87
CA PRO A 236 14.69 18.04 -0.62
C PRO A 236 13.30 17.65 -0.09
N GLN A 237 12.29 18.47 -0.40
CA GLN A 237 10.88 18.25 -0.03
C GLN A 237 10.24 17.06 -0.74
N TYR A 238 10.85 16.56 -1.82
CA TYR A 238 10.41 15.34 -2.49
C TYR A 238 10.48 14.14 -1.55
N GLY A 239 11.63 13.93 -0.89
CA GLY A 239 11.81 12.85 0.07
C GLY A 239 10.90 12.97 1.28
N GLU A 240 10.58 14.19 1.72
CA GLU A 240 9.60 14.41 2.78
C GLU A 240 8.19 13.99 2.37
N ARG A 241 7.76 14.34 1.13
CA ARG A 241 6.44 13.95 0.60
C ARG A 241 6.31 12.46 0.41
N TRP A 242 7.29 11.83 -0.24
CA TRP A 242 7.24 10.41 -0.58
C TRP A 242 7.59 9.50 0.61
N GLY A 243 8.51 9.95 1.47
CA GLY A 243 8.81 9.29 2.74
C GLY A 243 7.59 9.17 3.65
N ARG A 244 6.71 10.19 3.69
CA ARG A 244 5.45 10.12 4.44
C ARG A 244 4.59 8.92 4.07
N TYR A 245 4.42 8.62 2.78
CA TYR A 245 3.62 7.46 2.35
C TYR A 245 4.24 6.14 2.83
N TRP A 246 5.57 6.04 2.85
CA TRP A 246 6.24 4.88 3.40
C TRP A 246 6.04 4.76 4.92
N LEU A 247 6.10 5.88 5.63
CA LEU A 247 5.93 5.93 7.09
C LEU A 247 4.54 5.46 7.53
N ASP A 248 3.50 5.71 6.73
CA ASP A 248 2.14 5.18 6.94
C ASP A 248 2.12 3.64 6.86
N LEU A 249 2.84 3.05 5.90
CA LEU A 249 2.92 1.59 5.71
C LEU A 249 3.61 0.89 6.88
N VAL A 250 4.66 1.53 7.43
CA VAL A 250 5.53 0.93 8.45
C VAL A 250 5.16 1.34 9.86
N ARG A 251 3.96 1.90 10.06
CA ARG A 251 3.42 2.24 11.38
C ARG A 251 4.31 3.22 12.15
N TYR A 252 4.91 4.19 11.46
CA TYR A 252 5.81 5.11 12.13
C TYR A 252 5.08 5.92 13.21
N ALA A 253 5.65 5.92 14.41
CA ALA A 253 5.28 6.81 15.51
C ALA A 253 6.51 7.06 16.38
N ASP A 254 6.53 8.19 17.07
CA ASP A 254 7.60 8.53 18.01
C ASP A 254 7.42 7.83 19.37
N THR A 255 6.33 7.07 19.56
CA THR A 255 6.01 6.39 20.82
C THR A 255 5.55 4.93 20.63
N SER A 256 5.46 4.18 21.72
CA SER A 256 5.28 2.72 21.74
C SER A 256 3.82 2.23 21.82
N GLY A 257 2.87 3.08 22.19
CA GLY A 257 1.48 2.70 22.50
C GLY A 257 1.34 2.09 23.89
N TYR A 258 0.22 1.39 24.12
CA TYR A 258 -0.15 0.79 25.42
C TYR A 258 -0.29 1.81 26.57
N GLU A 259 -0.44 1.36 27.82
CA GLU A 259 -0.82 2.25 28.95
C GLU A 259 0.18 3.38 29.20
N ARG A 260 1.47 3.15 28.91
CA ARG A 260 2.55 4.12 29.21
C ARG A 260 2.99 4.95 28.01
N ASP A 261 2.67 4.51 26.79
CA ASP A 261 3.01 5.15 25.51
C ASP A 261 4.41 5.76 25.45
N GLN A 262 5.41 4.94 25.82
CA GLN A 262 6.79 5.39 26.01
C GLN A 262 7.40 5.87 24.69
N GLU A 263 8.10 7.01 24.75
CA GLU A 263 8.84 7.55 23.61
C GLU A 263 9.88 6.54 23.11
N LYS A 264 9.96 6.39 21.79
CA LYS A 264 10.96 5.59 21.10
C LYS A 264 12.19 6.47 20.85
N PRO A 265 13.27 6.34 21.64
CA PRO A 265 14.43 7.21 21.49
C PRO A 265 14.99 7.04 20.08
N PHE A 266 15.36 8.15 19.44
CA PHE A 266 15.94 8.18 18.09
C PHE A 266 15.07 7.64 16.95
N ALA A 267 13.77 7.38 17.15
CA ALA A 267 12.88 6.96 16.05
C ALA A 267 12.90 7.93 14.85
N TRP A 268 13.04 9.23 15.14
CA TRP A 268 13.16 10.28 14.12
C TRP A 268 14.34 10.07 13.14
N LYS A 269 15.42 9.37 13.53
CA LYS A 269 16.52 9.04 12.62
C LYS A 269 16.08 8.08 11.52
N TYR A 270 15.19 7.12 11.83
CA TYR A 270 14.61 6.25 10.81
C TYR A 270 13.75 7.05 9.82
N ARG A 271 12.91 7.97 10.32
CA ARG A 271 12.12 8.87 9.47
C ARG A 271 13.02 9.65 8.50
N ASP A 272 14.11 10.20 9.02
CA ASP A 272 15.07 10.97 8.21
C ASP A 272 15.83 10.09 7.22
N TRP A 273 16.19 8.86 7.61
CA TRP A 273 16.76 7.87 6.69
C TRP A 273 15.81 7.56 5.54
N VAL A 274 14.51 7.37 5.80
CA VAL A 274 13.49 7.16 4.74
C VAL A 274 13.45 8.38 3.81
N VAL A 275 13.38 9.60 4.37
CA VAL A 275 13.40 10.84 3.57
C VAL A 275 14.64 10.91 2.68
N ASN A 276 15.82 10.58 3.24
CA ASN A 276 17.08 10.59 2.51
C ASN A 276 17.14 9.50 1.43
N ALA A 277 16.62 8.30 1.70
CA ALA A 277 16.58 7.19 0.73
C ALA A 277 15.78 7.57 -0.52
N PHE A 278 14.63 8.24 -0.36
CA PHE A 278 13.91 8.80 -1.51
C PHE A 278 14.70 9.94 -2.19
N ASN A 279 15.22 10.91 -1.43
CA ASN A 279 15.95 12.05 -2.01
C ASN A 279 17.20 11.63 -2.82
N THR A 280 17.90 10.61 -2.37
CA THR A 280 19.07 10.02 -3.05
C THR A 280 18.70 9.02 -4.14
N ASP A 281 17.40 8.77 -4.35
CA ASP A 281 16.86 7.78 -5.29
C ASP A 281 17.46 6.38 -5.09
N MET A 282 17.57 5.97 -3.82
CA MET A 282 18.09 4.67 -3.43
C MET A 282 17.33 3.56 -4.19
N PRO A 283 18.04 2.61 -4.85
CA PRO A 283 17.41 1.46 -5.46
C PRO A 283 16.50 0.73 -4.46
N TYR A 284 15.27 0.43 -4.87
CA TYR A 284 14.27 -0.10 -3.94
C TYR A 284 14.61 -1.49 -3.37
N ASP A 285 15.33 -2.32 -4.13
CA ASP A 285 15.89 -3.58 -3.65
C ASP A 285 16.89 -3.35 -2.49
N ARG A 286 17.72 -2.32 -2.59
CA ARG A 286 18.61 -1.88 -1.51
C ARG A 286 17.83 -1.28 -0.33
N PHE A 287 16.80 -0.51 -0.59
CA PHE A 287 15.90 0.05 0.43
C PHE A 287 15.22 -1.06 1.26
N ILE A 288 14.81 -2.17 0.62
CA ILE A 288 14.30 -3.37 1.29
C ILE A 288 15.40 -4.01 2.14
N LEU A 289 16.58 -4.21 1.54
CA LEU A 289 17.72 -4.87 2.16
C LEU A 289 18.15 -4.20 3.46
N GLU A 290 18.33 -2.87 3.45
CA GLU A 290 18.79 -2.13 4.63
C GLU A 290 17.75 -2.16 5.76
N GLN A 291 16.45 -2.09 5.45
CA GLN A 291 15.41 -2.10 6.48
C GLN A 291 15.28 -3.43 7.23
N LEU A 292 15.48 -4.54 6.53
CA LEU A 292 15.36 -5.86 7.15
C LEU A 292 16.69 -6.35 7.72
N ALA A 293 17.81 -5.98 7.11
CA ALA A 293 19.11 -6.61 7.37
C ALA A 293 20.30 -5.65 7.26
N GLY A 294 20.11 -4.34 7.39
CA GLY A 294 21.18 -3.36 7.23
C GLY A 294 22.32 -3.48 8.26
N ASP A 295 22.14 -4.23 9.35
CA ASP A 295 23.19 -4.64 10.28
C ASP A 295 23.98 -5.89 9.82
N GLU A 296 23.43 -6.69 8.90
CA GLU A 296 23.99 -7.95 8.41
C GLU A 296 24.67 -7.83 7.03
N ILE A 297 24.50 -6.70 6.34
CA ILE A 297 25.08 -6.47 5.00
C ILE A 297 26.63 -6.32 5.06
N PRO A 298 27.35 -6.69 3.99
CA PRO A 298 28.81 -6.56 3.96
C PRO A 298 29.32 -5.12 4.05
N ASP A 299 28.57 -4.16 3.50
CA ASP A 299 28.88 -2.73 3.44
C ASP A 299 28.15 -1.93 4.53
N ARG A 300 28.05 -2.52 5.73
CA ARG A 300 27.36 -1.96 6.89
C ARG A 300 27.85 -0.56 7.26
N THR A 301 26.92 0.36 7.47
CA THR A 301 27.14 1.75 7.93
C THR A 301 26.25 2.08 9.15
N GLU A 302 26.39 3.27 9.73
CA GLU A 302 25.41 3.74 10.73
C GLU A 302 24.02 3.91 10.11
N ASP A 303 23.93 4.42 8.88
CA ASP A 303 22.66 4.59 8.16
C ASP A 303 21.96 3.25 7.88
N SER A 304 22.71 2.21 7.50
CA SER A 304 22.13 0.89 7.30
C SER A 304 21.62 0.28 8.61
N VAL A 305 22.25 0.60 9.75
CA VAL A 305 21.73 0.20 11.07
C VAL A 305 20.50 1.03 11.46
N ILE A 306 20.46 2.33 11.13
CA ILE A 306 19.26 3.17 11.33
C ILE A 306 18.07 2.60 10.55
N ALA A 307 18.29 2.13 9.32
CA ALA A 307 17.25 1.51 8.48
C ALA A 307 16.57 0.32 9.18
N THR A 308 17.32 -0.49 9.95
CA THR A 308 16.77 -1.62 10.72
C THR A 308 15.76 -1.20 11.79
N GLY A 309 15.65 0.10 12.08
CA GLY A 309 14.59 0.68 12.90
C GLY A 309 13.18 0.33 12.43
N PHE A 310 13.00 -0.03 11.16
CA PHE A 310 11.77 -0.66 10.63
C PHE A 310 11.23 -1.76 11.56
N LEU A 311 12.11 -2.62 12.06
CA LEU A 311 11.76 -3.75 12.94
C LEU A 311 11.42 -3.33 14.39
N ARG A 312 11.53 -2.04 14.71
CA ARG A 312 11.30 -1.46 16.05
C ARG A 312 10.10 -0.52 16.12
N LEU A 313 9.46 -0.18 14.99
CA LEU A 313 8.37 0.82 14.91
C LEU A 313 7.02 0.33 15.43
N GLY A 314 6.80 -0.99 15.44
CA GLY A 314 5.60 -1.61 16.00
C GLY A 314 5.35 -1.21 17.45
N THR A 315 4.13 -1.49 17.92
CA THR A 315 3.78 -1.21 19.31
C THR A 315 4.68 -2.03 20.26
N TRP A 316 4.90 -1.51 21.46
CA TRP A 316 5.68 -2.21 22.47
C TRP A 316 5.01 -2.10 23.84
N ASN A 317 4.59 -3.25 24.37
CA ASN A 317 4.10 -3.42 25.72
C ASN A 317 5.26 -3.75 26.65
N ASP A 318 5.45 -2.92 27.69
CA ASP A 318 6.49 -3.12 28.70
C ASP A 318 6.06 -4.03 29.86
N GLU A 319 4.75 -4.25 30.02
CA GLU A 319 4.14 -5.06 31.08
C GLU A 319 3.10 -6.02 30.48
N PRO A 320 3.51 -6.94 29.56
CA PRO A 320 2.57 -7.92 29.00
C PRO A 320 2.06 -8.87 30.09
N ASN A 321 0.77 -9.23 30.00
CA ASN A 321 0.14 -10.20 30.90
C ASN A 321 0.87 -11.55 30.89
N ASP A 322 1.22 -12.02 29.68
CA ASP A 322 2.05 -13.20 29.45
C ASP A 322 3.21 -12.82 28.50
N PRO A 323 4.47 -12.77 28.99
CA PRO A 323 5.63 -12.43 28.18
C PRO A 323 5.91 -13.38 27.02
N LEU A 324 5.51 -14.66 27.12
CA LEU A 324 5.73 -15.66 26.07
C LEU A 324 4.69 -15.52 24.96
N ASP A 325 3.42 -15.27 25.29
CA ASP A 325 2.40 -14.96 24.28
C ASP A 325 2.78 -13.68 23.51
N TYR A 326 3.20 -12.66 24.25
CA TYR A 326 3.62 -11.39 23.68
C TYR A 326 4.81 -11.51 22.71
N GLN A 327 5.73 -12.45 22.95
CA GLN A 327 6.82 -12.75 22.00
C GLN A 327 6.28 -13.20 20.62
N TYR A 328 5.23 -14.02 20.59
CA TYR A 328 4.61 -14.45 19.34
C TYR A 328 3.76 -13.36 18.69
N ASP A 329 3.13 -12.50 19.47
CA ASP A 329 2.40 -11.34 18.92
C ASP A 329 3.36 -10.34 18.26
N ARG A 330 4.54 -10.15 18.86
CA ARG A 330 5.64 -9.38 18.26
C ARG A 330 6.14 -10.01 16.97
N LEU A 331 6.28 -11.33 16.94
CA LEU A 331 6.65 -12.06 15.73
C LEU A 331 5.59 -11.88 14.63
N GLU A 332 4.31 -11.99 14.99
CA GLU A 332 3.20 -11.77 14.07
C GLU A 332 3.21 -10.36 13.48
N ASP A 333 3.43 -9.31 14.29
CA ASP A 333 3.52 -7.93 13.80
C ASP A 333 4.64 -7.78 12.75
N LEU A 334 5.84 -8.33 13.02
CA LEU A 334 6.97 -8.29 12.09
C LEU A 334 6.65 -9.01 10.77
N VAL A 335 6.08 -10.23 10.86
CA VAL A 335 5.64 -11.00 9.68
C VAL A 335 4.58 -10.25 8.90
N HIS A 336 3.55 -9.73 9.59
CA HIS A 336 2.44 -9.02 8.96
C HIS A 336 2.91 -7.78 8.20
N THR A 337 3.76 -6.99 8.84
CA THR A 337 4.26 -5.73 8.27
C THR A 337 5.14 -5.98 7.08
N THR A 338 6.07 -6.91 7.21
CA THR A 338 7.01 -7.22 6.14
C THR A 338 6.26 -7.77 4.93
N SER A 339 5.34 -8.73 5.15
CA SER A 339 4.57 -9.34 4.05
C SER A 339 3.58 -8.37 3.39
N SER A 340 2.81 -7.60 4.18
CA SER A 340 1.85 -6.64 3.61
C SER A 340 2.52 -5.44 2.96
N SER A 341 3.59 -4.90 3.56
CA SER A 341 4.29 -3.73 3.02
C SER A 341 5.15 -4.07 1.81
N PHE A 342 5.85 -5.20 1.74
CA PHE A 342 6.72 -5.47 0.59
C PHE A 342 6.07 -6.35 -0.50
N LEU A 343 5.14 -7.23 -0.13
CA LEU A 343 4.59 -8.25 -1.04
C LEU A 343 3.08 -8.10 -1.27
N ALA A 344 2.40 -7.25 -0.49
CA ALA A 344 0.94 -7.13 -0.50
C ALA A 344 0.25 -8.50 -0.32
N ILE A 345 0.75 -9.35 0.58
CA ILE A 345 0.13 -10.65 0.93
C ILE A 345 -0.03 -10.73 2.46
N THR A 346 -1.12 -11.33 2.92
CA THR A 346 -1.48 -11.44 4.34
C THR A 346 -0.93 -12.71 5.00
N VAL A 347 0.40 -12.85 5.06
CA VAL A 347 1.05 -14.06 5.61
C VAL A 347 0.67 -14.32 7.08
N LYS A 348 0.40 -13.27 7.88
CA LYS A 348 0.01 -13.42 9.30
C LYS A 348 -1.20 -14.32 9.52
N CYS A 349 -2.12 -14.37 8.56
CA CYS A 349 -3.34 -15.15 8.68
C CYS A 349 -3.05 -16.66 8.66
N ALA A 350 -1.85 -17.06 8.20
CA ALA A 350 -1.39 -18.44 8.23
C ALA A 350 -0.69 -18.84 9.55
N ARG A 351 -0.80 -18.04 10.64
CA ARG A 351 -0.20 -18.39 11.95
C ARG A 351 -0.77 -19.71 12.50
N CYS A 352 -2.09 -19.86 12.45
CA CYS A 352 -2.80 -20.96 13.12
C CYS A 352 -3.04 -22.17 12.20
N HIS A 353 -3.21 -21.93 10.91
CA HIS A 353 -3.48 -22.95 9.88
C HIS A 353 -3.12 -22.38 8.50
N ASP A 354 -3.16 -23.18 7.44
CA ASP A 354 -2.93 -22.68 6.08
C ASP A 354 -3.88 -21.52 5.73
N HIS A 355 -3.40 -20.53 4.98
CA HIS A 355 -4.22 -19.36 4.64
C HIS A 355 -5.50 -19.77 3.91
N LYS A 356 -6.65 -19.23 4.34
CA LYS A 356 -7.98 -19.66 3.85
C LYS A 356 -8.12 -19.54 2.32
N PHE A 357 -7.54 -18.50 1.74
CA PHE A 357 -7.77 -18.12 0.33
C PHE A 357 -6.52 -18.08 -0.54
N ASP A 358 -5.33 -18.03 0.05
CA ASP A 358 -4.09 -17.75 -0.68
C ASP A 358 -3.15 -18.92 -0.50
N PRO A 359 -2.22 -19.16 -1.44
CA PRO A 359 -1.31 -20.32 -1.40
C PRO A 359 -0.16 -20.13 -0.40
N VAL A 360 -0.49 -19.76 0.83
CA VAL A 360 0.42 -19.53 1.94
C VAL A 360 0.14 -20.59 3.00
N THR A 361 1.07 -21.50 3.19
CA THR A 361 0.94 -22.56 4.20
C THR A 361 1.18 -22.03 5.61
N GLN A 362 0.76 -22.76 6.63
CA GLN A 362 1.13 -22.46 8.00
C GLN A 362 2.65 -22.46 8.16
N GLU A 363 3.33 -23.41 7.51
CA GLU A 363 4.78 -23.49 7.53
C GLU A 363 5.44 -22.23 6.93
N ASP A 364 4.85 -21.62 5.89
CA ASP A 364 5.32 -20.36 5.31
C ASP A 364 5.33 -19.20 6.32
N TYR A 365 4.32 -19.10 7.19
CA TYR A 365 4.33 -18.13 8.29
C TYR A 365 5.54 -18.32 9.20
N TYR A 366 5.79 -19.55 9.65
CA TYR A 366 6.91 -19.85 10.54
C TYR A 366 8.28 -19.76 9.85
N ARG A 367 8.36 -20.07 8.54
CA ARG A 367 9.56 -19.89 7.71
C ARG A 367 9.98 -18.42 7.67
N MET A 368 9.02 -17.52 7.42
CA MET A 368 9.27 -16.07 7.47
C MET A 368 9.58 -15.61 8.90
N GLY A 369 8.81 -16.09 9.89
CA GLY A 369 9.04 -15.79 11.30
C GLY A 369 10.43 -16.18 11.79
N ALA A 370 10.99 -17.28 11.28
CA ALA A 370 12.33 -17.75 11.63
C ALA A 370 13.44 -16.75 11.27
N ALA A 371 13.18 -15.81 10.35
CA ALA A 371 14.10 -14.71 10.04
C ALA A 371 14.18 -13.69 11.19
N PHE A 372 13.09 -13.44 11.90
CA PHE A 372 13.06 -12.46 13.01
C PHE A 372 13.30 -13.10 14.38
N TRP A 373 13.17 -14.42 14.47
CA TRP A 373 13.23 -15.18 15.72
C TRP A 373 14.56 -15.06 16.47
N GLY A 374 15.67 -14.82 15.75
CA GLY A 374 16.98 -14.59 16.38
C GLY A 374 17.18 -13.20 16.97
N GLY A 375 16.26 -12.27 16.73
CA GLY A 375 16.32 -10.92 17.28
C GLY A 375 15.64 -10.76 18.65
N PRO A 376 15.62 -9.54 19.18
CA PRO A 376 15.07 -9.22 20.50
C PRO A 376 13.53 -9.11 20.47
N ILE A 377 12.85 -10.23 20.23
CA ILE A 377 11.38 -10.33 20.28
C ILE A 377 10.87 -10.72 21.67
N ALA A 378 11.68 -11.40 22.47
CA ALA A 378 11.35 -11.76 23.85
C ALA A 378 11.43 -10.54 24.78
N ALA A 379 10.84 -10.65 25.97
CA ALA A 379 10.94 -9.60 26.99
C ALA A 379 12.41 -9.34 27.38
N ARG A 380 12.85 -8.08 27.28
CA ARG A 380 14.18 -7.60 27.66
C ARG A 380 14.08 -6.30 28.44
N GLU A 381 15.24 -5.71 28.77
CA GLU A 381 15.34 -4.47 29.54
C GLU A 381 14.48 -3.34 28.96
N ARG A 382 13.68 -2.75 29.85
CA ARG A 382 12.80 -1.63 29.51
C ARG A 382 13.55 -0.38 29.05
N LYS A 383 14.79 -0.16 29.52
CA LYS A 383 15.63 0.97 29.13
C LYS A 383 15.82 1.05 27.60
N PHE A 384 15.84 -0.09 26.92
CA PHE A 384 16.01 -0.18 25.47
C PHE A 384 14.72 -0.59 24.75
N LEU A 385 13.55 -0.44 25.38
CA LEU A 385 12.24 -0.84 24.84
C LEU A 385 12.25 -2.27 24.30
N GLY A 386 12.84 -3.18 25.08
CA GLY A 386 12.94 -4.61 24.76
C GLY A 386 13.90 -4.97 23.64
N GLY A 387 14.61 -4.01 23.03
CA GLY A 387 15.53 -4.28 21.91
C GLY A 387 17.00 -4.32 22.28
N PRO A 388 17.92 -4.19 21.30
CA PRO A 388 19.34 -4.33 21.56
C PRO A 388 19.95 -3.13 22.27
N SER A 389 21.04 -3.37 23.00
CA SER A 389 21.84 -2.30 23.60
C SER A 389 22.73 -1.60 22.54
N PRO A 390 23.24 -0.39 22.82
CA PRO A 390 24.28 0.26 22.04
C PRO A 390 25.49 -0.60 21.70
N GLU A 391 25.93 -1.43 22.64
CA GLU A 391 27.08 -2.33 22.47
C GLU A 391 26.75 -3.48 21.52
N GLU A 392 25.53 -4.02 21.58
CA GLU A 392 25.04 -5.03 20.64
C GLU A 392 24.90 -4.45 19.22
N LEU A 393 24.40 -3.22 19.10
CA LEU A 393 24.30 -2.50 17.82
C LEU A 393 25.66 -1.99 17.33
N GLY A 394 26.66 -1.84 18.18
CA GLY A 394 27.90 -1.13 17.86
C GLY A 394 27.71 0.36 17.50
N VAL A 395 26.57 0.96 17.85
CA VAL A 395 26.21 2.37 17.59
C VAL A 395 25.34 2.88 18.75
N THR A 396 25.59 4.10 19.24
CA THR A 396 25.07 4.57 20.54
C THR A 396 23.73 5.32 20.51
N GLU A 397 23.33 5.85 19.37
CA GLU A 397 22.16 6.74 19.26
C GLU A 397 21.20 6.30 18.15
N VAL A 398 20.86 5.02 18.12
CA VAL A 398 20.03 4.43 17.06
C VAL A 398 18.97 3.52 17.67
N LEU A 399 17.73 3.66 17.19
CA LEU A 399 16.68 2.68 17.43
C LEU A 399 16.82 1.54 16.43
N GLY A 400 17.83 0.68 16.63
CA GLY A 400 18.19 -0.36 15.69
C GLY A 400 17.68 -1.75 16.08
N TRP A 401 17.98 -2.69 15.18
CA TRP A 401 17.80 -4.12 15.37
C TRP A 401 19.12 -4.85 15.04
N THR A 402 19.39 -5.90 15.81
CA THR A 402 20.42 -6.91 15.50
C THR A 402 19.97 -8.23 16.11
N ASP A 403 20.46 -9.34 15.56
CA ASP A 403 20.22 -10.65 16.18
C ASP A 403 21.05 -10.78 17.46
N LEU A 404 20.57 -11.58 18.41
CA LEU A 404 21.23 -11.77 19.71
C LEU A 404 22.34 -12.82 19.67
N GLY A 405 22.51 -13.49 18.53
CA GLY A 405 23.55 -14.45 18.28
C GLY A 405 23.39 -15.15 16.93
N GLN A 406 24.37 -15.96 16.60
CA GLN A 406 24.42 -16.72 15.35
C GLN A 406 23.44 -17.92 15.33
N THR A 407 23.13 -18.47 16.50
CA THR A 407 22.30 -19.67 16.66
C THR A 407 21.12 -19.36 17.58
N PRO A 408 19.93 -19.07 17.03
CA PRO A 408 18.76 -18.79 17.84
C PRO A 408 18.16 -20.09 18.39
N SER A 409 17.31 -19.98 19.42
CA SER A 409 16.49 -21.11 19.87
C SER A 409 15.62 -21.64 18.73
N PRO A 410 15.30 -22.94 18.68
CA PRO A 410 14.39 -23.50 17.69
C PRO A 410 13.02 -22.79 17.68
N LEU A 411 12.51 -22.47 16.50
CA LEU A 411 11.12 -22.05 16.29
C LEU A 411 10.34 -23.26 15.80
N HIS A 412 9.19 -23.52 16.41
CA HIS A 412 8.32 -24.64 16.02
C HIS A 412 7.07 -24.13 15.33
N VAL A 413 6.57 -24.88 14.36
CA VAL A 413 5.18 -24.73 13.89
C VAL A 413 4.26 -25.14 15.05
N LEU A 414 3.22 -24.35 15.34
CA LEU A 414 2.35 -24.58 16.50
C LEU A 414 0.99 -25.11 16.05
N MET A 415 0.45 -26.11 16.75
CA MET A 415 -0.90 -26.59 16.48
C MET A 415 -1.91 -25.47 16.75
N ASN A 416 -2.70 -25.05 15.75
CA ASN A 416 -3.64 -23.91 15.85
C ASN A 416 -3.00 -22.59 16.32
N GLY A 417 -1.68 -22.43 16.22
CA GLY A 417 -0.97 -21.26 16.75
C GLY A 417 -0.76 -21.28 18.27
N GLU A 418 -1.10 -22.37 18.96
CA GLU A 418 -1.01 -22.50 20.41
C GLU A 418 0.42 -22.82 20.85
N ARG A 419 1.07 -21.89 21.57
CA ARG A 419 2.48 -22.00 21.98
C ARG A 419 2.80 -23.21 22.85
N GLU A 420 1.82 -23.72 23.58
CA GLU A 420 1.95 -24.89 24.47
C GLU A 420 1.89 -26.22 23.70
N VAL A 421 1.54 -26.19 22.41
CA VAL A 421 1.40 -27.38 21.56
C VAL A 421 2.33 -27.26 20.35
N PRO A 422 3.67 -27.25 20.55
CA PRO A 422 4.62 -27.23 19.44
C PRO A 422 4.54 -28.52 18.65
N MET A 423 4.58 -28.41 17.32
CA MET A 423 4.66 -29.55 16.41
C MET A 423 6.12 -29.87 16.09
N TYR A 424 6.61 -29.45 14.93
CA TYR A 424 7.98 -29.70 14.48
C TYR A 424 8.76 -28.40 14.33
N GLU A 425 10.08 -28.46 14.47
CA GLU A 425 10.97 -27.32 14.23
C GLU A 425 10.87 -26.89 12.76
N VAL A 426 10.68 -25.58 12.53
CA VAL A 426 10.61 -25.03 11.19
C VAL A 426 12.01 -24.86 10.61
N ILE A 427 12.19 -25.27 9.36
CA ILE A 427 13.41 -24.95 8.61
C ILE A 427 13.28 -23.51 8.09
N PRO A 428 14.19 -22.57 8.44
CA PRO A 428 14.15 -21.22 7.90
C PRO A 428 14.27 -21.27 6.37
N ALA A 429 13.32 -20.65 5.67
CA ALA A 429 13.25 -20.70 4.22
C ALA A 429 12.48 -19.49 3.67
N SER A 430 12.54 -19.35 2.35
CA SER A 430 11.62 -18.49 1.60
C SER A 430 10.21 -19.09 1.53
N LEU A 431 9.24 -18.31 1.05
CA LEU A 431 7.85 -18.72 1.00
C LEU A 431 7.57 -19.64 -0.21
N SER A 432 6.88 -20.76 0.04
CA SER A 432 6.54 -21.78 -0.96
C SER A 432 5.52 -21.32 -2.01
N MET A 433 4.88 -20.16 -1.80
CA MET A 433 3.91 -19.57 -2.72
C MET A 433 4.53 -19.15 -4.07
N ILE A 434 5.87 -18.99 -4.13
CA ILE A 434 6.63 -18.73 -5.36
C ILE A 434 7.62 -19.89 -5.56
N PRO A 435 7.21 -21.02 -6.19
CA PRO A 435 8.03 -22.24 -6.28
C PRO A 435 9.40 -22.04 -6.91
N ALA A 436 9.51 -21.13 -7.89
CA ALA A 436 10.78 -20.83 -8.57
C ALA A 436 11.85 -20.26 -7.63
N LEU A 437 11.42 -19.67 -6.50
CA LEU A 437 12.30 -19.05 -5.52
C LEU A 437 12.29 -19.74 -4.15
N ASP A 438 11.54 -20.84 -3.98
CA ASP A 438 11.46 -21.60 -2.74
C ASP A 438 12.78 -22.34 -2.47
N ARG A 439 13.41 -22.00 -1.35
CA ARG A 439 14.66 -22.59 -0.88
C ARG A 439 14.86 -22.36 0.62
N PRO A 440 15.46 -23.33 1.33
CA PRO A 440 15.99 -23.14 2.68
C PRO A 440 17.07 -22.07 2.73
N PHE A 441 17.09 -21.32 3.83
CA PHE A 441 18.15 -20.37 4.12
C PHE A 441 19.41 -21.11 4.57
N GLN A 442 20.54 -20.64 4.05
CA GLN A 442 21.86 -21.17 4.38
C GLN A 442 22.28 -20.71 5.78
N PRO A 443 23.03 -21.54 6.53
CA PRO A 443 23.66 -21.11 7.77
C PRO A 443 24.57 -19.89 7.56
N PRO A 444 24.70 -19.00 8.56
CA PRO A 444 25.61 -17.88 8.47
C PRO A 444 27.08 -18.36 8.46
N PRO A 445 28.03 -17.57 7.92
CA PRO A 445 29.46 -17.85 8.06
C PRO A 445 29.86 -18.00 9.53
N GLU A 446 30.85 -18.84 9.85
CA GLU A 446 31.29 -19.08 11.24
C GLU A 446 31.69 -17.80 11.99
N THR A 447 32.16 -16.78 11.28
CA THR A 447 32.57 -15.48 11.84
C THR A 447 31.41 -14.50 12.06
N ALA A 448 30.19 -14.84 11.62
CA ALA A 448 29.03 -13.97 11.76
C ALA A 448 28.57 -13.85 13.21
N LYS A 449 28.06 -12.67 13.57
CA LYS A 449 27.46 -12.42 14.89
C LYS A 449 25.95 -12.63 14.90
N THR A 450 25.33 -12.67 13.72
CA THR A 450 23.88 -12.78 13.53
C THR A 450 23.55 -14.02 12.71
N THR A 451 22.25 -14.31 12.54
CA THR A 451 21.80 -15.53 11.85
C THR A 451 21.87 -15.43 10.32
N HIS A 452 21.98 -14.23 9.76
CA HIS A 452 21.90 -13.93 8.32
C HIS A 452 20.56 -14.38 7.68
N ARG A 453 19.54 -14.72 8.48
CA ARG A 453 18.23 -15.12 7.97
C ARG A 453 17.44 -13.92 7.46
N ARG A 454 17.58 -12.75 8.11
CA ARG A 454 16.96 -11.50 7.64
C ARG A 454 17.57 -11.05 6.33
N LEU A 455 18.89 -11.15 6.20
CA LEU A 455 19.60 -10.86 4.94
C LEU A 455 19.07 -11.70 3.78
N GLN A 456 18.90 -13.00 3.97
CA GLN A 456 18.38 -13.90 2.95
C GLN A 456 16.90 -13.67 2.63
N LEU A 457 16.08 -13.34 3.63
CA LEU A 457 14.70 -12.93 3.43
C LEU A 457 14.61 -11.63 2.62
N ALA A 458 15.41 -10.62 2.96
CA ALA A 458 15.48 -9.36 2.21
C ALA A 458 15.89 -9.58 0.76
N GLN A 459 16.91 -10.41 0.52
CA GLN A 459 17.34 -10.76 -0.84
C GLN A 459 16.27 -11.50 -1.63
N TRP A 460 15.45 -12.34 -0.96
CA TRP A 460 14.32 -13.01 -1.61
C TRP A 460 13.17 -12.04 -1.95
N ILE A 461 12.86 -11.10 -1.05
CA ILE A 461 11.87 -10.04 -1.30
C ILE A 461 12.34 -9.13 -2.45
N GLY A 462 13.58 -8.63 -2.38
CA GLY A 462 14.17 -7.75 -3.40
C GLY A 462 14.65 -8.46 -4.67
N ASN A 463 14.36 -9.76 -4.84
CA ASN A 463 14.78 -10.50 -6.03
C ASN A 463 14.01 -9.98 -7.27
N PRO A 464 14.68 -9.62 -8.38
CA PRO A 464 14.04 -9.28 -9.66
C PRO A 464 13.03 -10.30 -10.21
N GLU A 465 13.19 -11.58 -9.87
CA GLU A 465 12.27 -12.66 -10.26
C GLU A 465 11.08 -12.79 -9.31
N ASN A 466 11.04 -12.04 -8.20
CA ASN A 466 9.90 -12.02 -7.30
C ASN A 466 8.73 -11.26 -7.98
N PRO A 467 7.60 -11.93 -8.26
CA PRO A 467 6.51 -11.37 -9.04
C PRO A 467 5.72 -10.27 -8.33
N LEU A 468 5.87 -10.12 -7.01
CA LEU A 468 5.06 -9.20 -6.21
C LEU A 468 5.77 -7.86 -5.99
N THR A 469 7.04 -7.88 -5.58
CA THR A 469 7.75 -6.69 -5.08
C THR A 469 7.68 -5.48 -6.02
N ALA A 470 8.01 -5.68 -7.30
CA ALA A 470 7.97 -4.61 -8.29
C ALA A 470 6.53 -4.15 -8.57
N ARG A 471 5.58 -5.10 -8.76
CA ARG A 471 4.16 -4.78 -9.02
C ARG A 471 3.54 -3.98 -7.86
N VAL A 472 3.82 -4.38 -6.63
CA VAL A 472 3.31 -3.73 -5.43
C VAL A 472 3.84 -2.31 -5.33
N PHE A 473 5.15 -2.11 -5.52
CA PHE A 473 5.74 -0.79 -5.42
C PHE A 473 5.22 0.16 -6.50
N VAL A 474 5.23 -0.25 -7.79
CA VAL A 474 4.72 0.62 -8.87
C VAL A 474 3.22 0.88 -8.76
N ASN A 475 2.44 -0.08 -8.22
CA ASN A 475 1.03 0.14 -7.93
C ASN A 475 0.81 1.23 -6.87
N ARG A 476 1.70 1.33 -5.87
CA ARG A 476 1.66 2.41 -4.87
C ARG A 476 2.10 3.76 -5.45
N LEU A 477 3.14 3.78 -6.29
CA LEU A 477 3.51 5.01 -7.01
C LEU A 477 2.31 5.52 -7.83
N TRP A 478 1.65 4.62 -8.56
CA TRP A 478 0.42 4.92 -9.28
C TRP A 478 -0.69 5.41 -8.34
N GLN A 479 -0.95 4.70 -7.25
CA GLN A 479 -1.96 5.06 -6.26
C GLN A 479 -1.80 6.47 -5.73
N HIS A 480 -0.58 6.92 -5.40
CA HIS A 480 -0.37 8.24 -4.83
C HIS A 480 -0.53 9.37 -5.86
N HIS A 481 -0.20 9.10 -7.14
CA HIS A 481 -0.42 10.04 -8.24
C HIS A 481 -1.89 10.14 -8.65
N PHE A 482 -2.60 9.02 -8.71
CA PHE A 482 -3.97 8.94 -9.23
C PHE A 482 -5.07 8.86 -8.16
N GLY A 483 -4.70 8.73 -6.88
CA GLY A 483 -5.61 8.52 -5.74
C GLY A 483 -6.09 7.08 -5.56
N GLN A 484 -5.91 6.21 -6.56
CA GLN A 484 -6.29 4.80 -6.56
C GLN A 484 -5.21 3.98 -7.28
N GLY A 485 -4.95 2.75 -6.82
CA GLY A 485 -4.02 1.83 -7.50
C GLY A 485 -4.63 1.20 -8.75
N ILE A 486 -3.79 0.64 -9.62
CA ILE A 486 -4.22 -0.27 -10.70
C ILE A 486 -4.91 -1.50 -10.09
N VAL A 487 -4.32 -2.03 -9.01
CA VAL A 487 -4.95 -2.91 -8.03
C VAL A 487 -5.39 -2.04 -6.85
N ARG A 488 -6.70 -2.00 -6.58
CA ARG A 488 -7.29 -1.09 -5.58
C ARG A 488 -7.19 -1.58 -4.14
N THR A 489 -6.53 -2.71 -3.92
CA THR A 489 -6.19 -3.27 -2.60
C THR A 489 -4.67 -3.27 -2.41
N PRO A 490 -4.02 -2.14 -2.04
CA PRO A 490 -2.57 -2.00 -2.17
C PRO A 490 -1.73 -2.92 -1.26
N ASN A 491 -2.31 -3.45 -0.19
CA ASN A 491 -1.68 -4.43 0.70
C ASN A 491 -2.25 -5.86 0.54
N ASN A 492 -3.07 -6.10 -0.49
CA ASN A 492 -3.59 -7.43 -0.82
C ASN A 492 -3.64 -7.65 -2.34
N PHE A 493 -2.75 -8.51 -2.84
CA PHE A 493 -2.66 -8.99 -4.23
C PHE A 493 -3.05 -10.48 -4.33
N GLY A 494 -3.60 -11.04 -3.25
CA GLY A 494 -4.08 -12.41 -3.17
C GLY A 494 -5.40 -12.64 -3.91
N PHE A 495 -6.03 -13.78 -3.66
CA PHE A 495 -7.25 -14.24 -4.32
C PHE A 495 -8.43 -13.28 -4.15
N LEU A 496 -8.58 -12.70 -2.96
CA LEU A 496 -9.66 -11.74 -2.65
C LEU A 496 -9.30 -10.28 -3.00
N ALA A 497 -8.18 -10.06 -3.68
CA ALA A 497 -7.79 -8.74 -4.12
C ALA A 497 -8.74 -8.20 -5.20
N ASP A 498 -8.85 -6.88 -5.27
CA ASP A 498 -9.51 -6.23 -6.39
C ASP A 498 -8.69 -6.50 -7.67
N PRO A 499 -9.27 -7.04 -8.75
CA PRO A 499 -8.50 -7.33 -9.96
C PRO A 499 -7.83 -6.07 -10.53
N ALA A 500 -6.61 -6.24 -11.04
CA ALA A 500 -5.90 -5.17 -11.72
C ALA A 500 -6.75 -4.62 -12.87
N THR A 501 -6.98 -3.30 -12.88
CA THR A 501 -7.74 -2.65 -13.96
C THR A 501 -7.03 -2.77 -15.30
N HIS A 502 -5.69 -2.72 -15.29
CA HIS A 502 -4.83 -2.80 -16.47
C HIS A 502 -3.64 -3.73 -16.16
N PRO A 503 -3.84 -5.06 -16.19
CA PRO A 503 -2.79 -6.01 -15.79
C PRO A 503 -1.54 -5.92 -16.68
N GLU A 504 -1.70 -5.70 -17.99
CA GLU A 504 -0.56 -5.52 -18.90
C GLU A 504 0.22 -4.23 -18.60
N LEU A 505 -0.45 -3.14 -18.23
CA LEU A 505 0.22 -1.91 -17.82
C LEU A 505 1.00 -2.11 -16.51
N LEU A 506 0.40 -2.82 -15.54
CA LEU A 506 1.06 -3.14 -14.27
C LEU A 506 2.34 -3.96 -14.48
N ASP A 507 2.28 -5.00 -15.31
CA ASP A 507 3.44 -5.82 -15.64
C ASP A 507 4.50 -5.04 -16.43
N TRP A 508 4.07 -4.18 -17.36
CA TRP A 508 4.98 -3.31 -18.09
C TRP A 508 5.71 -2.33 -17.15
N LEU A 509 4.98 -1.71 -16.21
CA LEU A 509 5.57 -0.79 -15.21
C LEU A 509 6.50 -1.52 -14.24
N ALA A 510 6.14 -2.72 -13.81
CA ALA A 510 6.97 -3.54 -12.92
C ALA A 510 8.29 -3.92 -13.60
N ASP A 511 8.25 -4.39 -14.83
CA ASP A 511 9.46 -4.68 -15.61
C ASP A 511 10.28 -3.41 -15.90
N GLU A 512 9.63 -2.30 -16.26
CA GLU A 512 10.29 -1.02 -16.49
C GLU A 512 11.03 -0.51 -15.25
N PHE A 513 10.46 -0.72 -14.07
CA PHE A 513 11.06 -0.36 -12.79
C PHE A 513 12.30 -1.20 -12.48
N VAL A 514 12.20 -2.52 -12.60
CA VAL A 514 13.32 -3.45 -12.34
C VAL A 514 14.45 -3.23 -13.36
N SER A 515 14.13 -3.17 -14.66
CA SER A 515 15.11 -2.92 -15.72
C SER A 515 15.73 -1.51 -15.66
N GLY A 516 15.04 -0.57 -15.00
CA GLY A 516 15.50 0.77 -14.68
C GLY A 516 16.39 0.88 -13.44
N GLY A 517 16.82 -0.25 -12.87
CA GLY A 517 17.66 -0.27 -11.67
C GLY A 517 16.91 0.11 -10.39
N TRP A 518 15.60 -0.16 -10.31
CA TRP A 518 14.78 0.06 -9.13
C TRP A 518 14.71 1.53 -8.66
N THR A 519 14.92 2.47 -9.58
CA THR A 519 14.91 3.91 -9.31
C THR A 519 13.50 4.49 -9.32
N THR A 520 13.15 5.26 -8.30
CA THR A 520 11.78 5.76 -8.07
C THR A 520 11.53 7.05 -8.87
N LYS A 521 12.50 7.98 -8.90
CA LYS A 521 12.34 9.27 -9.58
C LYS A 521 12.08 9.11 -11.08
N ARG A 522 12.73 8.13 -11.72
CA ARG A 522 12.46 7.77 -13.13
C ARG A 522 11.00 7.36 -13.35
N MET A 523 10.44 6.56 -12.46
CA MET A 523 9.04 6.11 -12.55
C MET A 523 8.07 7.29 -12.34
N HIS A 524 8.38 8.22 -11.45
CA HIS A 524 7.61 9.46 -11.34
C HIS A 524 7.62 10.26 -12.63
N LYS A 525 8.78 10.50 -13.22
CA LYS A 525 8.89 11.22 -14.49
C LYS A 525 8.08 10.55 -15.60
N LEU A 526 8.12 9.22 -15.69
CA LEU A 526 7.34 8.45 -16.65
C LEU A 526 5.81 8.64 -16.47
N ILE A 527 5.32 8.63 -15.23
CA ILE A 527 3.91 8.87 -14.92
C ILE A 527 3.52 10.33 -15.21
N LEU A 528 4.30 11.29 -14.74
CA LEU A 528 3.99 12.73 -14.79
C LEU A 528 4.09 13.32 -16.20
N THR A 529 4.84 12.68 -17.10
CA THR A 529 4.89 13.05 -18.52
C THR A 529 3.74 12.46 -19.34
N SER A 530 2.97 11.51 -18.80
CA SER A 530 1.84 10.91 -19.51
C SER A 530 0.68 11.90 -19.71
N GLN A 531 -0.01 11.80 -20.84
CA GLN A 531 -1.28 12.50 -21.05
C GLN A 531 -2.31 12.07 -20.02
N THR A 532 -2.28 10.80 -19.62
CA THR A 532 -3.16 10.19 -18.61
C THR A 532 -3.10 10.94 -17.28
N TRP A 533 -1.90 11.24 -16.76
CA TRP A 533 -1.78 12.03 -15.52
C TRP A 533 -2.17 13.50 -15.73
N ARG A 534 -1.88 14.06 -16.91
CA ARG A 534 -2.14 15.48 -17.23
C ARG A 534 -3.61 15.79 -17.57
N GLN A 535 -4.51 14.81 -17.48
CA GLN A 535 -5.94 14.99 -17.73
C GLN A 535 -6.57 16.01 -16.77
N ALA A 536 -7.58 16.73 -17.26
CA ALA A 536 -8.50 17.50 -16.44
C ALA A 536 -9.38 16.56 -15.58
N SER A 537 -9.88 17.08 -14.46
CA SER A 537 -10.82 16.35 -13.60
C SER A 537 -12.25 16.35 -14.14
N THR A 538 -12.53 17.13 -15.19
CA THR A 538 -13.82 17.21 -15.89
C THR A 538 -13.68 16.73 -17.33
N HIS A 539 -14.67 16.00 -17.81
CA HIS A 539 -14.76 15.53 -19.18
C HIS A 539 -16.01 16.12 -19.87
N PRO A 540 -15.98 16.48 -21.17
CA PRO A 540 -17.18 16.98 -21.84
C PRO A 540 -18.34 15.97 -21.86
N GLN A 541 -18.03 14.68 -21.96
CA GLN A 541 -18.98 13.54 -21.84
C GLN A 541 -19.09 12.97 -20.40
N GLN A 542 -18.88 13.79 -19.36
CA GLN A 542 -18.88 13.33 -17.96
C GLN A 542 -20.11 12.49 -17.60
N GLU A 543 -21.30 12.95 -17.99
CA GLU A 543 -22.57 12.28 -17.65
C GLU A 543 -22.65 10.86 -18.22
N GLU A 544 -22.30 10.69 -19.50
CA GLU A 544 -22.30 9.37 -20.16
C GLU A 544 -21.24 8.45 -19.55
N TYR A 545 -20.01 8.95 -19.39
CA TYR A 545 -18.88 8.15 -18.93
C TYR A 545 -19.02 7.76 -17.47
N SER A 546 -19.67 8.58 -16.65
CA SER A 546 -19.94 8.26 -15.24
C SER A 546 -20.98 7.15 -15.08
N VAL A 547 -21.86 6.92 -16.06
CA VAL A 547 -22.77 5.76 -16.06
C VAL A 547 -22.01 4.47 -16.40
N LYS A 548 -21.03 4.54 -17.31
CA LYS A 548 -20.21 3.39 -17.72
C LYS A 548 -19.14 3.03 -16.69
N ASP A 549 -18.46 4.03 -16.14
CA ASP A 549 -17.33 3.88 -15.23
C ASP A 549 -17.28 5.03 -14.21
N SER A 550 -18.26 5.01 -13.28
CA SER A 550 -18.35 5.97 -12.17
C SER A 550 -17.10 5.97 -11.29
N GLY A 551 -16.49 4.79 -11.13
CA GLY A 551 -15.30 4.59 -10.32
C GLY A 551 -14.00 5.00 -11.00
N ASN A 552 -14.03 5.50 -12.25
CA ASN A 552 -12.86 5.87 -13.05
C ASN A 552 -11.80 4.73 -13.10
N ARG A 553 -12.25 3.47 -13.20
CA ARG A 553 -11.37 2.29 -13.35
C ARG A 553 -10.61 2.30 -14.67
N LEU A 554 -11.12 3.00 -15.68
CA LEU A 554 -10.54 3.13 -17.02
C LEU A 554 -9.64 4.37 -17.17
N TRP A 555 -9.51 5.20 -16.12
CA TRP A 555 -8.64 6.38 -16.07
C TRP A 555 -8.93 7.41 -17.19
N TRP A 556 -10.22 7.65 -17.46
CA TRP A 556 -10.69 8.57 -18.50
C TRP A 556 -10.70 10.04 -18.06
N ARG A 557 -10.34 10.34 -16.80
CA ARG A 557 -10.14 11.68 -16.25
C ARG A 557 -9.21 11.64 -15.04
N SER A 558 -8.74 12.81 -14.60
CA SER A 558 -8.08 12.93 -13.29
C SER A 558 -9.09 12.86 -12.14
N GLU A 559 -8.65 12.42 -10.97
CA GLU A 559 -9.45 12.50 -9.75
C GLU A 559 -9.32 13.86 -9.06
N ARG A 560 -10.43 14.32 -8.47
CA ARG A 560 -10.42 15.45 -7.53
C ARG A 560 -9.94 14.93 -6.19
N ARG A 561 -8.83 15.49 -5.69
CA ARG A 561 -8.20 15.04 -4.45
C ARG A 561 -8.22 16.14 -3.40
N ARG A 562 -8.72 15.80 -2.22
CA ARG A 562 -8.62 16.64 -1.02
C ARG A 562 -7.18 16.57 -0.51
N LEU A 563 -6.66 17.69 -0.01
CA LEU A 563 -5.39 17.71 0.69
C LEU A 563 -5.43 16.80 1.93
N ASP A 564 -4.39 16.02 2.11
CA ASP A 564 -4.14 15.31 3.36
C ASP A 564 -3.85 16.28 4.51
N ALA A 565 -3.96 15.80 5.75
CA ALA A 565 -3.85 16.63 6.95
C ALA A 565 -2.54 17.44 6.98
N GLU A 566 -1.44 16.81 6.57
CA GLU A 566 -0.11 17.38 6.51
C GLU A 566 -0.02 18.47 5.44
N ALA A 567 -0.42 18.17 4.19
CA ALA A 567 -0.41 19.14 3.10
C ALA A 567 -1.33 20.33 3.40
N LEU A 568 -2.48 20.12 4.04
CA LEU A 568 -3.39 21.19 4.42
C LEU A 568 -2.75 22.14 5.45
N ARG A 569 -2.18 21.59 6.52
CA ARG A 569 -1.50 22.38 7.56
C ARG A 569 -0.28 23.10 7.00
N ASP A 570 0.55 22.39 6.22
CA ASP A 570 1.76 22.96 5.60
C ASP A 570 1.38 24.06 4.60
N SER A 571 0.28 23.91 3.84
CA SER A 571 -0.23 24.95 2.94
C SER A 571 -0.62 26.21 3.69
N MET A 572 -1.28 26.08 4.84
CA MET A 572 -1.65 27.23 5.66
C MET A 572 -0.43 28.00 6.17
N LEU A 573 0.64 27.30 6.54
CA LEU A 573 1.92 27.92 6.93
C LEU A 573 2.66 28.51 5.72
N ALA A 574 2.57 27.88 4.56
CA ALA A 574 3.22 28.34 3.34
C ALA A 574 2.62 29.66 2.85
N VAL A 575 1.29 29.76 2.77
CA VAL A 575 0.61 30.97 2.29
C VAL A 575 0.72 32.16 3.25
N THR A 576 1.04 31.92 4.52
CA THR A 576 1.34 32.97 5.51
C THR A 576 2.83 33.30 5.63
N GLY A 577 3.69 32.61 4.88
CA GLY A 577 5.15 32.79 4.93
C GLY A 577 5.80 32.34 6.23
N GLU A 578 5.15 31.48 7.00
CA GLU A 578 5.66 30.96 8.28
C GLU A 578 6.34 29.60 8.14
N LEU A 579 6.07 28.86 7.06
CA LEU A 579 6.55 27.49 6.89
C LEU A 579 8.08 27.42 6.94
N ASP A 580 8.59 26.62 7.87
CA ASP A 580 9.99 26.28 7.99
C ASP A 580 10.31 24.98 7.23
N LEU A 581 11.20 25.10 6.24
CA LEU A 581 11.61 24.04 5.32
C LEU A 581 12.86 23.27 5.77
N ARG A 582 13.32 23.43 7.02
CA ARG A 582 14.42 22.64 7.58
C ARG A 582 14.11 21.14 7.56
N VAL A 583 14.92 20.41 6.81
CA VAL A 583 14.85 18.95 6.65
C VAL A 583 15.63 18.25 7.78
N GLY A 584 15.00 17.23 8.37
CA GLY A 584 15.60 16.30 9.32
C GLY A 584 15.69 16.81 10.76
N GLY A 585 16.27 16.00 11.63
CA GLY A 585 16.41 16.26 13.06
C GLY A 585 15.16 15.89 13.88
N PRO A 586 15.21 16.06 15.21
CA PRO A 586 14.08 15.78 16.09
C PRO A 586 12.79 16.51 15.67
N GLY A 587 11.65 15.87 15.92
CA GLY A 587 10.34 16.47 15.67
C GLY A 587 9.95 17.54 16.70
N PHE A 588 8.81 18.19 16.46
CA PHE A 588 8.23 19.18 17.37
C PHE A 588 6.92 18.66 17.98
N ARG A 589 6.64 19.05 19.23
CA ARG A 589 5.35 18.77 19.89
C ARG A 589 4.37 19.90 19.59
N PRO A 590 3.28 19.68 18.85
CA PRO A 590 2.28 20.72 18.58
C PRO A 590 1.56 21.18 19.86
N SER A 591 1.03 22.40 19.84
CA SER A 591 0.08 22.84 20.86
C SER A 591 -1.23 22.04 20.75
N ILE A 592 -1.64 21.43 21.86
CA ILE A 592 -2.90 20.67 21.98
C ILE A 592 -3.79 21.38 23.01
N ARG A 593 -5.09 21.49 22.71
CA ARG A 593 -6.06 22.13 23.62
C ARG A 593 -6.22 21.33 24.91
N ALA A 594 -6.48 22.01 26.02
CA ALA A 594 -6.59 21.40 27.34
C ALA A 594 -7.67 20.29 27.40
N GLU A 595 -8.79 20.48 26.70
CA GLU A 595 -9.89 19.51 26.66
C GLU A 595 -9.47 18.17 26.04
N ALA A 596 -8.58 18.21 25.03
CA ALA A 596 -8.03 17.00 24.41
C ALA A 596 -6.98 16.30 25.30
N LEU A 597 -6.47 16.99 26.33
CA LEU A 597 -5.52 16.43 27.30
C LEU A 597 -6.21 15.85 28.54
N GLU A 598 -7.51 16.11 28.75
CA GLU A 598 -8.23 15.68 29.97
C GLU A 598 -8.28 14.15 30.15
N GLY A 599 -8.22 13.40 29.04
CA GLY A 599 -8.19 11.94 29.03
C GLY A 599 -6.86 11.31 29.45
N LEU A 600 -5.78 12.10 29.58
CA LEU A 600 -4.46 11.58 29.94
C LEU A 600 -4.34 11.37 31.45
N SER A 601 -3.82 10.21 31.85
CA SER A 601 -3.66 9.85 33.27
C SER A 601 -2.69 10.76 34.05
N ARG A 602 -1.87 11.58 33.38
CA ARG A 602 -0.94 12.56 34.00
C ARG A 602 -1.15 13.96 33.41
N LYS A 603 -1.96 14.79 34.07
CA LYS A 603 -2.56 16.00 33.47
C LYS A 603 -1.63 17.20 33.24
N THR A 604 -0.55 17.37 34.02
CA THR A 604 0.26 18.61 33.99
C THR A 604 1.69 18.43 33.46
N ASP A 605 2.22 17.20 33.43
CA ASP A 605 3.57 16.89 32.94
C ASP A 605 3.58 16.11 31.61
N ALA A 606 2.43 15.69 31.09
CA ALA A 606 2.40 14.73 29.97
C ALA A 606 2.70 15.35 28.59
N TRP A 607 2.50 16.65 28.39
CA TRP A 607 2.69 17.27 27.09
C TRP A 607 3.20 18.71 27.19
N GLN A 608 4.44 18.92 26.77
CA GLN A 608 5.03 20.24 26.66
C GLN A 608 5.17 20.61 25.17
N PRO A 609 4.39 21.59 24.68
CA PRO A 609 4.48 22.00 23.29
C PRO A 609 5.83 22.68 23.01
N SER A 610 6.36 22.46 21.81
CA SER A 610 7.55 23.16 21.32
C SER A 610 7.26 24.66 21.11
N SER A 611 8.31 25.46 20.91
CA SER A 611 8.14 26.89 20.61
C SER A 611 7.33 27.10 19.32
N LYS A 612 6.77 28.30 19.13
CA LYS A 612 5.96 28.60 17.94
C LYS A 612 6.76 28.47 16.65
N GLU A 613 8.05 28.80 16.70
CA GLU A 613 8.99 28.71 15.58
C GLU A 613 9.23 27.25 15.18
N GLU A 614 9.48 26.36 16.16
CA GLU A 614 9.62 24.93 15.88
C GLU A 614 8.31 24.30 15.38
N GLN A 615 7.17 24.78 15.89
CA GLN A 615 5.86 24.38 15.37
C GLN A 615 5.58 24.88 13.96
N ALA A 616 6.35 25.82 13.40
CA ALA A 616 6.17 26.26 12.02
C ALA A 616 6.81 25.32 10.98
N ARG A 617 7.51 24.26 11.44
CA ARG A 617 8.07 23.22 10.59
C ARG A 617 6.99 22.41 9.89
N ARG A 618 7.40 21.79 8.77
CA ARG A 618 6.61 20.79 8.05
C ARG A 618 6.02 19.75 8.97
N THR A 619 4.77 19.38 8.70
CA THR A 619 3.97 18.48 9.53
C THR A 619 4.53 17.06 9.58
N LEU A 620 5.38 16.66 8.63
CA LEU A 620 6.14 15.40 8.71
C LEU A 620 7.00 15.31 10.00
N TYR A 621 7.45 16.44 10.53
CA TYR A 621 8.23 16.52 11.77
C TYR A 621 7.38 16.66 13.02
N LEU A 622 6.06 16.53 12.91
CA LEU A 622 5.17 16.50 14.05
C LEU A 622 5.43 15.25 14.88
N PHE A 623 5.62 15.42 16.19
CA PHE A 623 5.81 14.32 17.14
C PHE A 623 4.52 13.49 17.22
N SER A 624 4.55 12.29 16.67
CA SER A 624 3.42 11.38 16.56
C SER A 624 3.33 10.49 17.80
N GLN A 625 2.51 10.91 18.76
CA GLN A 625 2.17 10.12 19.94
C GLN A 625 0.94 9.25 19.66
N ARG A 626 1.08 7.92 19.79
CA ARG A 626 0.03 6.94 19.43
C ARG A 626 -1.26 7.12 20.23
N SER A 627 -1.15 7.43 21.52
CA SER A 627 -2.30 7.65 22.40
C SER A 627 -2.92 9.04 22.27
N LEU A 628 -2.26 9.98 21.59
CA LEU A 628 -2.66 11.38 21.53
C LEU A 628 -2.23 12.04 20.21
N LEU A 629 -3.08 11.92 19.20
CA LEU A 629 -2.91 12.66 17.95
C LEU A 629 -3.65 14.02 18.02
N PRO A 630 -3.09 15.09 17.42
CA PRO A 630 -3.77 16.38 17.39
C PRO A 630 -5.14 16.28 16.69
N PRO A 631 -6.23 16.83 17.26
CA PRO A 631 -7.58 16.67 16.73
C PRO A 631 -7.77 17.11 15.27
N MET A 632 -7.02 18.14 14.82
CA MET A 632 -7.06 18.55 13.42
C MET A 632 -6.48 17.49 12.50
N MET A 633 -5.44 16.78 12.91
CA MET A 633 -4.83 15.72 12.09
C MET A 633 -5.80 14.54 11.93
N THR A 634 -6.41 14.08 13.04
CA THR A 634 -7.36 12.96 13.01
C THR A 634 -8.64 13.30 12.22
N THR A 635 -9.16 14.52 12.34
CA THR A 635 -10.33 14.98 11.57
C THR A 635 -10.08 14.93 10.05
N PHE A 636 -8.84 15.14 9.63
CA PHE A 636 -8.40 15.09 8.24
C PHE A 636 -7.73 13.76 7.87
N ASN A 637 -8.10 12.69 8.58
CA ASN A 637 -7.74 11.28 8.31
C ASN A 637 -6.25 10.96 8.40
N PHE A 638 -5.53 11.62 9.31
CA PHE A 638 -4.20 11.15 9.72
C PHE A 638 -4.30 9.70 10.25
N PRO A 639 -3.39 8.80 9.85
CA PRO A 639 -3.56 7.37 10.06
C PRO A 639 -3.34 7.01 11.53
N ASP A 640 -4.04 5.97 11.97
CA ASP A 640 -3.69 5.29 13.20
C ASP A 640 -2.36 4.54 12.98
N ALA A 641 -1.32 4.98 13.68
CA ALA A 641 -0.01 4.37 13.55
C ALA A 641 0.04 2.95 14.12
N THR A 642 -0.98 2.42 14.82
CA THR A 642 -0.97 1.08 15.43
C THR A 642 -1.03 -0.06 14.43
N GLN A 643 -1.47 0.21 13.20
CA GLN A 643 -1.58 -0.76 12.12
C GLN A 643 -1.03 -0.20 10.80
N SER A 644 -0.57 -1.08 9.91
CA SER A 644 -0.07 -0.65 8.60
C SER A 644 -1.20 0.03 7.82
N CYS A 645 -0.96 1.24 7.30
CA CYS A 645 -1.94 1.99 6.52
C CYS A 645 -1.55 2.00 5.04
N ALA A 646 -2.16 1.11 4.25
CA ALA A 646 -1.94 1.02 2.79
C ALA A 646 -2.52 2.20 2.02
N GLN A 647 -3.66 2.69 2.50
CA GLN A 647 -4.42 3.78 1.93
C GLN A 647 -5.23 4.41 3.07
N ARG A 648 -5.13 5.72 3.21
CA ARG A 648 -5.93 6.47 4.18
C ARG A 648 -7.36 6.60 3.66
N ASP A 649 -8.33 6.53 4.56
CA ASP A 649 -9.71 6.89 4.23
C ASP A 649 -9.79 8.38 3.85
N ILE A 650 -10.57 8.69 2.82
CA ILE A 650 -10.86 10.07 2.44
C ILE A 650 -12.33 10.33 2.75
N THR A 651 -12.58 10.97 3.90
CA THR A 651 -13.93 11.42 4.24
C THR A 651 -14.14 12.87 3.80
N THR A 652 -15.38 13.20 3.45
CA THR A 652 -15.86 14.57 3.22
C THR A 652 -17.08 14.77 4.10
N VAL A 653 -16.87 15.34 5.29
CA VAL A 653 -17.90 15.44 6.34
C VAL A 653 -17.98 16.85 6.90
N PRO A 654 -19.17 17.32 7.35
CA PRO A 654 -19.34 18.68 7.89
C PRO A 654 -18.39 19.02 9.04
N THR A 655 -17.99 18.03 9.84
CA THR A 655 -17.06 18.22 10.96
C THR A 655 -15.68 18.74 10.52
N GLN A 656 -15.21 18.42 9.31
CA GLN A 656 -13.96 18.94 8.77
C GLN A 656 -14.04 20.46 8.54
N ALA A 657 -15.10 20.94 7.90
CA ALA A 657 -15.34 22.36 7.71
C ALA A 657 -15.51 23.08 9.05
N LEU A 658 -16.23 22.48 10.01
CA LEU A 658 -16.39 23.03 11.36
C LEU A 658 -15.05 23.12 12.12
N VAL A 659 -14.14 22.15 11.95
CA VAL A 659 -12.80 22.24 12.53
C VAL A 659 -12.04 23.42 11.94
N LEU A 660 -12.05 23.62 10.61
CA LEU A 660 -11.39 24.78 10.01
C LEU A 660 -12.03 26.11 10.45
N MET A 661 -13.34 26.14 10.71
CA MET A 661 -14.04 27.32 11.23
C MET A 661 -13.68 27.68 12.67
N ASN A 662 -13.27 26.72 13.51
CA ASN A 662 -13.17 26.94 14.96
C ASN A 662 -11.76 26.69 15.53
N ASN A 663 -10.82 26.25 14.69
CA ASN A 663 -9.49 25.89 15.15
C ASN A 663 -8.61 27.16 15.33
N PRO A 664 -7.99 27.37 16.53
CA PRO A 664 -7.16 28.54 16.79
C PRO A 664 -5.97 28.66 15.86
N PHE A 665 -5.45 27.53 15.37
CA PHE A 665 -4.38 27.52 14.37
C PHE A 665 -4.84 28.24 13.09
N VAL A 666 -6.04 27.94 12.60
CA VAL A 666 -6.58 28.54 11.37
C VAL A 666 -6.90 30.02 11.58
N HIS A 667 -7.46 30.39 12.74
CA HIS A 667 -7.66 31.80 13.09
C HIS A 667 -6.34 32.58 13.12
N ALA A 668 -5.32 32.05 13.81
CA ALA A 668 -4.01 32.70 13.86
C ALA A 668 -3.39 32.90 12.46
N ARG A 669 -3.57 31.93 11.55
CA ARG A 669 -3.15 32.06 10.15
C ARG A 669 -3.94 33.11 9.38
N SER A 670 -5.24 33.21 9.64
CA SER A 670 -6.10 34.23 9.05
C SER A 670 -5.69 35.64 9.49
N ASP A 671 -5.41 35.82 10.79
CA ASP A 671 -4.94 37.08 11.36
C ASP A 671 -3.56 37.47 10.81
N ARG A 672 -2.64 36.50 10.72
CA ARG A 672 -1.31 36.72 10.17
C ARG A 672 -1.37 37.12 8.70
N LEU A 673 -2.18 36.43 7.90
CA LEU A 673 -2.31 36.74 6.47
C LEU A 673 -2.84 38.16 6.25
N ALA A 674 -3.86 38.56 7.01
CA ALA A 674 -4.39 39.92 6.99
C ALA A 674 -3.32 40.95 7.39
N THR A 675 -2.57 40.67 8.45
CA THR A 675 -1.47 41.52 8.92
C THR A 675 -0.41 41.71 7.83
N THR A 676 0.06 40.61 7.24
CA THR A 676 1.10 40.63 6.18
C THR A 676 0.64 41.40 4.95
N ILE A 677 -0.62 41.29 4.55
CA ILE A 677 -1.16 42.06 3.41
C ILE A 677 -1.20 43.55 3.73
N LEU A 678 -1.66 43.94 4.92
CA LEU A 678 -1.75 45.35 5.30
C LEU A 678 -0.37 46.00 5.47
N GLU A 679 0.61 45.26 5.99
CA GLU A 679 1.99 45.73 6.13
C GLU A 679 2.74 45.78 4.78
N GLY A 680 2.42 44.89 3.83
CA GLY A 680 3.07 44.78 2.53
C GLY A 680 2.58 45.78 1.48
N LEU A 681 1.41 46.40 1.68
CA LEU A 681 0.85 47.40 0.78
C LEU A 681 1.31 48.81 1.16
N SER A 682 1.58 49.69 0.17
CA SER A 682 1.77 51.11 0.47
C SER A 682 0.50 51.70 1.11
N SER A 683 0.60 52.77 1.90
CA SER A 683 -0.58 53.35 2.58
C SER A 683 -1.76 53.64 1.63
N SER A 684 -1.48 54.13 0.42
CA SER A 684 -2.50 54.36 -0.62
C SER A 684 -3.08 53.09 -1.25
N GLN A 685 -2.31 51.99 -1.29
CA GLN A 685 -2.78 50.70 -1.78
C GLN A 685 -3.53 49.92 -0.70
N ALA A 686 -3.12 50.06 0.56
CA ALA A 686 -3.74 49.46 1.73
C ALA A 686 -5.14 50.04 1.98
N GLU A 687 -5.42 51.29 1.60
CA GLU A 687 -6.78 51.86 1.66
C GLU A 687 -7.72 51.33 0.58
N ASN A 688 -7.18 50.76 -0.51
CA ASN A 688 -8.00 50.23 -1.61
C ASN A 688 -8.39 48.77 -1.36
N VAL A 689 -9.68 48.55 -1.08
CA VAL A 689 -10.27 47.23 -0.82
C VAL A 689 -10.02 46.24 -1.97
N GLN A 690 -10.05 46.68 -3.23
CA GLN A 690 -9.80 45.77 -4.36
C GLN A 690 -8.37 45.25 -4.36
N ASN A 691 -7.39 46.09 -3.99
CA ASN A 691 -5.99 45.64 -3.88
C ASN A 691 -5.83 44.62 -2.77
N GLN A 692 -6.48 44.83 -1.61
CA GLN A 692 -6.47 43.86 -0.50
C GLN A 692 -7.04 42.52 -0.93
N VAL A 693 -8.20 42.51 -1.59
CA VAL A 693 -8.86 41.30 -2.11
C VAL A 693 -7.96 40.60 -3.13
N GLN A 694 -7.36 41.35 -4.05
CA GLN A 694 -6.47 40.79 -5.07
C GLN A 694 -5.23 40.13 -4.44
N GLN A 695 -4.58 40.79 -3.49
CA GLN A 695 -3.42 40.20 -2.79
C GLN A 695 -3.83 38.95 -2.00
N LEU A 696 -4.99 38.96 -1.35
CA LEU A 696 -5.47 37.82 -0.59
C LEU A 696 -5.72 36.59 -1.49
N TRP A 697 -6.37 36.76 -2.64
CA TRP A 697 -6.58 35.69 -3.62
C TRP A 697 -5.27 35.15 -4.19
N VAL A 698 -4.33 36.05 -4.48
CA VAL A 698 -3.01 35.68 -4.97
C VAL A 698 -2.24 34.87 -3.93
N SER A 699 -2.28 35.27 -2.66
CA SER A 699 -1.57 34.55 -1.59
C SER A 699 -2.18 33.18 -1.31
N VAL A 700 -3.52 33.05 -1.31
CA VAL A 700 -4.21 31.80 -0.95
C VAL A 700 -4.33 30.83 -2.14
N TYR A 701 -4.63 31.32 -3.33
CA TYR A 701 -4.92 30.51 -4.51
C TYR A 701 -3.89 30.62 -5.63
N GLY A 702 -2.95 31.56 -5.57
CA GLY A 702 -1.97 31.76 -6.63
C GLY A 702 -2.54 32.35 -7.92
N ARG A 703 -3.75 32.93 -7.87
CA ARG A 703 -4.43 33.57 -9.02
C ARG A 703 -5.13 34.87 -8.62
N ALA A 704 -5.45 35.69 -9.62
CA ALA A 704 -6.32 36.83 -9.42
C ALA A 704 -7.79 36.39 -9.20
N PRO A 705 -8.57 37.14 -8.41
CA PRO A 705 -10.01 36.94 -8.30
C PRO A 705 -10.72 37.34 -9.60
N THR A 706 -11.83 36.67 -9.89
CA THR A 706 -12.79 37.05 -10.93
C THR A 706 -13.58 38.29 -10.51
N THR A 707 -14.29 38.91 -11.45
CA THR A 707 -15.13 40.09 -11.17
C THR A 707 -16.19 39.80 -10.11
N ASP A 708 -16.85 38.64 -10.19
CA ASP A 708 -17.87 38.22 -9.23
C ASP A 708 -17.28 37.97 -7.83
N GLU A 709 -16.08 37.35 -7.77
CA GLU A 709 -15.35 37.16 -6.51
C GLU A 709 -14.95 38.48 -5.86
N ILE A 710 -14.51 39.47 -6.65
CA ILE A 710 -14.19 40.83 -6.15
C ILE A 710 -15.45 41.46 -5.54
N GLU A 711 -16.59 41.37 -6.22
CA GLU A 711 -17.85 41.95 -5.73
C GLU A 711 -18.29 41.32 -4.41
N ILE A 712 -18.30 39.98 -4.33
CA ILE A 712 -18.68 39.24 -3.13
C ILE A 712 -17.71 39.54 -1.97
N ALA A 713 -16.41 39.54 -2.23
CA ALA A 713 -15.39 39.81 -1.23
C ALA A 713 -15.48 41.25 -0.69
N THR A 714 -15.67 42.23 -1.58
CA THR A 714 -15.82 43.64 -1.19
C THR A 714 -17.06 43.84 -0.31
N LYS A 715 -18.18 43.17 -0.67
CA LYS A 715 -19.39 43.17 0.15
C LYS A 715 -19.15 42.54 1.53
N HIS A 716 -18.48 41.39 1.59
CA HIS A 716 -18.12 40.72 2.85
C HIS A 716 -17.28 41.64 3.75
N LEU A 717 -16.23 42.25 3.21
CA LEU A 717 -15.37 43.18 3.95
C LEU A 717 -16.16 44.38 4.48
N SER A 718 -17.06 44.95 3.68
CA SER A 718 -17.92 46.06 4.13
C SER A 718 -18.83 45.66 5.29
N VAL A 719 -19.47 44.49 5.22
CA VAL A 719 -20.36 43.99 6.28
C VAL A 719 -19.59 43.68 7.56
N GLN A 720 -18.45 42.98 7.45
CA GLN A 720 -17.63 42.61 8.61
C GLN A 720 -17.00 43.84 9.27
N ARG A 721 -16.54 44.82 8.48
CA ARG A 721 -16.00 46.06 9.02
C ARG A 721 -17.04 46.80 9.86
N HIS A 722 -18.27 46.93 9.34
CA HIS A 722 -19.35 47.56 10.10
C HIS A 722 -19.69 46.79 11.39
N HIS A 723 -19.67 45.46 11.34
CA HIS A 723 -19.86 44.63 12.51
C HIS A 723 -18.76 44.85 13.57
N PHE A 724 -17.49 44.81 13.18
CA PHE A 724 -16.38 45.03 14.12
C PHE A 724 -16.30 46.48 14.63
N ASP A 725 -16.66 47.47 13.81
CA ASP A 725 -16.83 48.87 14.24
C ASP A 725 -17.90 48.98 15.34
N SER A 726 -18.98 48.19 15.25
CA SER A 726 -20.04 48.19 16.28
C SER A 726 -19.65 47.50 17.59
N LEU A 727 -18.62 46.65 17.55
CA LEU A 727 -18.11 45.90 18.70
C LEU A 727 -16.87 46.53 19.35
N SER A 728 -16.25 47.52 18.72
CA SER A 728 -15.02 48.13 19.23
C SER A 728 -15.33 49.02 20.44
N GLU A 729 -15.30 48.45 21.64
CA GLU A 729 -14.92 49.21 22.84
C GLU A 729 -13.45 49.60 22.70
N ALA A 730 -13.07 50.80 23.13
CA ALA A 730 -11.70 51.34 22.99
C ALA A 730 -10.65 50.40 23.60
N LYS A 731 -10.09 49.48 22.80
CA LYS A 731 -8.97 48.62 23.18
C LYS A 731 -7.66 49.36 22.96
N GLU A 732 -6.73 49.20 23.90
CA GLU A 732 -5.39 49.84 23.90
C GLU A 732 -4.42 49.28 22.85
N ASP A 733 -4.79 48.23 22.11
CA ASP A 733 -3.94 47.66 21.06
C ASP A 733 -4.08 48.45 19.74
N SER A 734 -3.03 49.19 19.40
CA SER A 734 -2.96 50.10 18.24
C SER A 734 -2.45 49.43 16.95
N SER A 735 -2.33 48.10 16.92
CA SER A 735 -1.90 47.40 15.71
C SER A 735 -2.93 47.51 14.58
N ILE A 736 -2.47 47.64 13.33
CA ILE A 736 -3.33 47.75 12.15
C ILE A 736 -4.21 46.50 11.97
N ALA A 737 -3.72 45.35 12.45
CA ALA A 737 -4.40 44.06 12.43
C ALA A 737 -5.61 44.02 13.38
N SER A 738 -5.54 44.71 14.52
CA SER A 738 -6.61 44.82 15.51
C SER A 738 -7.69 45.86 15.13
N SER A 739 -7.49 46.60 14.03
CA SER A 739 -8.50 47.54 13.52
C SER A 739 -9.72 46.80 12.95
N PRO A 740 -10.91 47.41 12.92
CA PRO A 740 -12.10 46.81 12.30
C PRO A 740 -11.89 46.41 10.82
N ALA A 741 -11.04 47.14 10.09
CA ALA A 741 -10.65 46.78 8.73
C ALA A 741 -9.71 45.56 8.69
N GLY A 742 -8.76 45.47 9.62
CA GLY A 742 -7.87 44.31 9.77
C GLY A 742 -8.64 43.04 10.13
N LEU A 743 -9.57 43.13 11.09
CA LEU A 743 -10.44 42.02 11.50
C LEU A 743 -11.38 41.58 10.37
N ALA A 744 -11.91 42.52 9.57
CA ALA A 744 -12.70 42.19 8.40
C ALA A 744 -11.86 41.41 7.35
N LEU A 745 -10.62 41.83 7.12
CA LEU A 745 -9.70 41.13 6.21
C LEU A 745 -9.32 39.74 6.73
N ALA A 746 -9.07 39.61 8.04
CA ALA A 746 -8.82 38.31 8.69
C ALA A 746 -10.03 37.38 8.56
N SER A 747 -11.25 37.91 8.72
CA SER A 747 -12.48 37.16 8.47
C SER A 747 -12.58 36.66 7.03
N LEU A 748 -12.23 37.49 6.03
CA LEU A 748 -12.20 37.05 4.63
C LEU A 748 -11.12 35.98 4.39
N ALA A 749 -9.91 36.17 4.93
CA ALA A 749 -8.84 35.17 4.86
C ALA A 749 -9.29 33.82 5.42
N HIS A 750 -10.02 33.83 6.54
CA HIS A 750 -10.57 32.63 7.16
C HIS A 750 -11.56 31.89 6.26
N VAL A 751 -12.41 32.62 5.53
CA VAL A 751 -13.33 32.04 4.53
C VAL A 751 -12.55 31.35 3.41
N LEU A 752 -11.49 31.98 2.89
CA LEU A 752 -10.72 31.41 1.78
C LEU A 752 -9.93 30.16 2.21
N LEU A 753 -9.33 30.16 3.39
CA LEU A 753 -8.62 29.01 3.96
C LEU A 753 -9.55 27.81 4.26
N ASN A 754 -10.87 28.02 4.27
CA ASN A 754 -11.88 26.97 4.45
C ASN A 754 -12.66 26.64 3.14
N SER A 755 -12.25 27.23 2.03
CA SER A 755 -12.89 26.99 0.73
C SER A 755 -12.48 25.66 0.11
N ASN A 756 -13.32 25.14 -0.80
CA ASN A 756 -12.98 23.98 -1.61
C ASN A 756 -11.70 24.18 -2.43
N GLU A 757 -11.48 25.37 -2.99
CA GLU A 757 -10.28 25.67 -3.80
C GLU A 757 -8.98 25.61 -2.97
N PHE A 758 -9.05 25.90 -1.66
CA PHE A 758 -7.89 25.75 -0.79
C PHE A 758 -7.68 24.30 -0.37
N VAL A 759 -8.75 23.59 0.03
CA VAL A 759 -8.65 22.25 0.62
C VAL A 759 -8.56 21.12 -0.42
N TYR A 760 -8.74 21.41 -1.71
CA TYR A 760 -8.53 20.48 -2.82
C TYR A 760 -7.34 20.89 -3.70
N VAL A 761 -6.74 19.90 -4.36
CA VAL A 761 -5.60 20.08 -5.26
C VAL A 761 -6.02 20.78 -6.56
N ASP A 762 -7.16 20.37 -7.11
CA ASP A 762 -7.63 20.62 -8.48
C ASP A 762 -8.80 21.61 -8.56
#